data_AF-A0A4U2Y8D3-F1
#
_entry.id   AF-A0A4U2Y8D3-F1
#
_cell.length_a   1.000
_cell.length_b   1.000
_cell.length_c   1.000
_cell.angle_alpha   90.00
_cell.angle_beta   90.00
_cell.angle_gamma   90.00
#
_symmetry.space_group_name_H-M   'P 1'
#
loop_
_entity.id
_entity.type
_entity.pdbx_description
1 polymer ?
#
loop_
_entity_poly.entity_id
_entity_poly.type
_entity_poly.pdbx_seq_one_letter_code
_entity_poly.pdbx_strand_id
1 'polypeptide(L)'
;MKRTFAGLLASVMVVTAIPFLFTTGTIAERTVQAAASTEELPVVGSYAELKKLIQSSNLDSYHYATMEMGTAMPVAAPPTASKVADTSGGAVRGDFSTTNTQVQGVDEADIVKSDGTYLYQSTQNEVRIIKAYPATEMKIASRISYDNGKFVPQEMYVDDRSLIVIGQADETISYPPGPVSKRGIPRFQGMQSVKTLIYDITDKKQPRLIRQLELEGQYMSSRKIGPSLYVTANHYMDTYRILQEKAEVPGPTYKDSAHHNQYQTIPYSEIRYFPDHFRPEYLIVAGVNVDDSKQKMTLHTYLGAGENIYASTKNLYVAVTQDNAQPVAVKQKGATTPLLAPPIESDTTIYRFSMNKGDIRYMGKGSVPGRILNQFSMDEDDGYFRIATTSGNMWRDDEHTSKNNLYVLDNKLEVFGKLEGIAPGERIYSVRFMGDRAYMVTFKKVDPLFVLDLKKPSAPSVLGSLKIPGYSDYLHPYDENHIIGFGKEAEADKDWAYYQGMKIALFDVSDVTKPKEKFMTVIGDRGTDSELLRNHKALLFSKEKNLLAFPVSLHERTAEQKAKNDMREYGHFTFQGAYVYQLDLQKGFQLTDQITHLSKEDVAKAGEGWYDSSSNIKRILTIGDTLYTVSDDYVKTQQLSPPKKENILPLTK
;
A
#
# COMPACT_ATOMS: atom_id res chain seq x y z
N MET A 1 64.83 58.74 -49.31
CA MET A 1 65.07 58.20 -50.67
C MET A 1 63.76 57.55 -51.14
N LYS A 2 63.22 58.00 -52.29
CA LYS A 2 62.17 57.48 -53.24
C LYS A 2 61.34 56.22 -52.83
N ARG A 3 59.98 56.27 -52.75
CA ARG A 3 58.91 55.94 -53.78
C ARG A 3 59.03 54.51 -54.38
N THR A 4 58.03 53.60 -54.45
CA THR A 4 56.68 53.56 -55.12
C THR A 4 55.92 52.25 -54.69
N PHE A 5 54.62 52.20 -54.38
CA PHE A 5 53.38 52.00 -55.19
C PHE A 5 53.17 50.70 -56.03
N ALA A 6 51.98 50.09 -55.83
CA ALA A 6 51.13 49.21 -56.68
C ALA A 6 51.34 47.69 -56.79
N GLY A 7 50.24 46.94 -56.56
CA GLY A 7 50.00 45.55 -57.00
C GLY A 7 48.69 44.96 -56.46
N LEU A 8 47.65 44.92 -57.29
CA LEU A 8 46.27 44.46 -57.05
C LEU A 8 46.03 43.12 -57.79
N LEU A 9 45.29 42.15 -57.22
CA LEU A 9 44.43 41.11 -57.86
C LEU A 9 44.11 40.00 -56.81
N ALA A 10 42.94 40.04 -56.17
CA ALA A 10 41.67 39.37 -56.54
C ALA A 10 41.66 37.84 -56.34
N SER A 11 40.83 37.36 -55.41
CA SER A 11 40.26 36.00 -55.42
C SER A 11 38.92 36.01 -54.69
N VAL A 12 37.91 35.51 -55.39
CA VAL A 12 36.48 35.54 -55.11
C VAL A 12 36.11 34.59 -53.95
N MET A 13 35.39 35.08 -52.94
CA MET A 13 34.72 34.25 -51.93
C MET A 13 33.27 34.02 -52.35
N VAL A 14 32.93 32.78 -52.69
CA VAL A 14 31.56 32.34 -52.95
C VAL A 14 30.86 32.17 -51.60
N VAL A 15 29.82 32.98 -51.38
CA VAL A 15 28.88 32.83 -50.27
C VAL A 15 27.83 31.80 -50.68
N THR A 16 27.86 30.62 -50.09
CA THR A 16 26.72 29.69 -50.12
C THR A 16 25.86 29.93 -48.88
N ALA A 17 24.70 30.55 -49.09
CA ALA A 17 23.64 30.64 -48.11
C ALA A 17 23.05 29.25 -47.84
N ILE A 18 23.17 28.77 -46.60
CA ILE A 18 22.40 27.62 -46.11
C ILE A 18 21.27 28.19 -45.25
N PRO A 19 19.99 27.89 -45.54
CA PRO A 19 18.88 28.43 -44.79
C PRO A 19 18.85 27.84 -43.38
N PHE A 20 18.73 28.71 -42.38
CA PHE A 20 18.37 28.37 -41.01
C PHE A 20 16.98 27.72 -41.02
N LEU A 21 16.95 26.39 -40.96
CA LEU A 21 15.77 25.63 -40.55
C LEU A 21 15.69 25.71 -39.03
N PHE A 22 14.79 26.55 -38.52
CA PHE A 22 14.30 26.42 -37.16
C PHE A 22 13.54 25.11 -37.04
N THR A 23 14.22 24.04 -36.63
CA THR A 23 13.54 22.84 -36.16
C THR A 23 13.05 23.11 -34.75
N THR A 24 11.79 23.52 -34.61
CA THR A 24 11.01 23.30 -33.39
C THR A 24 10.77 21.80 -33.23
N GLY A 25 11.82 21.06 -32.91
CA GLY A 25 11.74 19.66 -32.57
C GLY A 25 11.58 19.54 -31.06
N THR A 26 10.34 19.40 -30.59
CA THR A 26 10.10 18.63 -29.37
C THR A 26 10.71 17.25 -29.60
N ILE A 27 11.87 16.99 -29.02
CA ILE A 27 12.36 15.62 -28.89
C ILE A 27 11.36 14.95 -27.94
N ALA A 28 10.36 14.28 -28.50
CA ALA A 28 9.58 13.33 -27.76
C ALA A 28 10.57 12.23 -27.33
N GLU A 29 10.83 12.14 -26.02
CA GLU A 29 11.52 10.96 -25.48
C GLU A 29 10.71 9.73 -25.93
N ARG A 30 11.40 8.77 -26.54
CA ARG A 30 10.77 7.56 -27.07
C ARG A 30 10.13 6.81 -25.91
N THR A 31 8.85 6.48 -26.05
CA THR A 31 8.16 5.48 -25.23
C THR A 31 9.08 4.27 -25.05
N VAL A 32 9.36 3.89 -23.79
CA VAL A 32 10.28 2.79 -23.55
C VAL A 32 9.56 1.47 -23.81
N GLN A 33 9.75 0.92 -25.01
CA GLN A 33 9.20 -0.39 -25.37
C GLN A 33 9.85 -1.46 -24.49
N ALA A 34 9.06 -2.28 -23.79
CA ALA A 34 9.54 -3.29 -22.86
C ALA A 34 10.62 -4.20 -23.48
N ALA A 35 11.87 -4.02 -23.08
CA ALA A 35 12.94 -4.97 -23.35
C ALA A 35 12.95 -5.96 -22.20
N ALA A 36 12.57 -7.21 -22.48
CA ALA A 36 12.77 -8.30 -21.54
C ALA A 36 14.28 -8.48 -21.32
N SER A 37 14.77 -8.30 -20.10
CA SER A 37 16.06 -8.91 -19.76
C SER A 37 15.82 -10.42 -19.65
N THR A 38 16.67 -11.19 -20.33
CA THR A 38 16.59 -12.65 -20.42
C THR A 38 17.41 -13.36 -19.33
N GLU A 39 17.92 -12.61 -18.35
CA GLU A 39 18.65 -13.20 -17.24
C GLU A 39 17.68 -13.83 -16.25
N GLU A 40 17.55 -15.15 -16.36
CA GLU A 40 16.88 -15.95 -15.36
C GLU A 40 17.67 -15.92 -14.04
N LEU A 41 16.98 -15.65 -12.93
CA LEU A 41 17.58 -15.72 -11.60
C LEU A 41 18.11 -17.13 -11.32
N PRO A 42 19.25 -17.25 -10.62
CA PRO A 42 19.80 -18.55 -10.25
C PRO A 42 18.82 -19.32 -9.36
N VAL A 43 18.85 -20.64 -9.47
CA VAL A 43 18.04 -21.54 -8.64
C VAL A 43 18.85 -21.99 -7.42
N VAL A 44 18.18 -22.17 -6.28
CA VAL A 44 18.76 -22.71 -5.04
C VAL A 44 19.30 -24.12 -5.31
N GLY A 45 18.58 -24.94 -6.09
CA GLY A 45 19.03 -26.23 -6.58
C GLY A 45 18.97 -27.37 -5.56
N SER A 46 19.47 -27.17 -4.35
CA SER A 46 19.50 -28.19 -3.29
C SER A 46 19.46 -27.61 -1.89
N TYR A 47 19.11 -28.44 -0.89
CA TYR A 47 19.16 -28.04 0.52
C TYR A 47 20.58 -27.70 1.00
N ALA A 48 21.62 -28.35 0.46
CA ALA A 48 23.00 -28.04 0.79
C ALA A 48 23.39 -26.62 0.32
N GLU A 49 22.97 -26.25 -0.89
CA GLU A 49 23.19 -24.89 -1.40
C GLU A 49 22.34 -23.87 -0.65
N LEU A 50 21.09 -24.20 -0.27
CA LEU A 50 20.31 -23.34 0.62
C LEU A 50 21.08 -23.01 1.91
N LYS A 51 21.64 -24.02 2.59
CA LYS A 51 22.43 -23.80 3.80
C LYS A 51 23.62 -22.88 3.53
N LYS A 52 24.31 -23.09 2.42
CA LYS A 52 25.45 -22.25 2.02
C LYS A 52 25.03 -20.82 1.74
N LEU A 53 23.93 -20.60 1.02
CA LEU A 53 23.35 -19.28 0.75
C LEU A 53 23.02 -18.58 2.07
N ILE A 54 22.30 -19.25 2.98
CA ILE A 54 21.94 -18.73 4.30
C ILE A 54 23.19 -18.42 5.15
N GLN A 55 24.25 -19.23 5.08
CA GLN A 55 25.52 -18.94 5.77
C GLN A 55 26.24 -17.74 5.16
N SER A 56 26.18 -17.61 3.83
CA SER A 56 26.84 -16.53 3.08
C SER A 56 26.11 -15.20 3.14
N SER A 57 24.80 -15.20 3.42
CA SER A 57 23.98 -13.99 3.47
C SER A 57 24.27 -13.11 4.70
N ASN A 58 25.42 -13.30 5.37
CA ASN A 58 25.78 -12.70 6.65
C ASN A 58 24.57 -12.62 7.58
N LEU A 59 24.18 -13.75 8.16
CA LEU A 59 23.19 -13.80 9.23
C LEU A 59 23.69 -13.10 10.50
N ASP A 60 23.90 -11.79 10.44
CA ASP A 60 23.64 -10.94 11.59
C ASP A 60 22.14 -10.66 11.60
N SER A 61 21.41 -11.75 11.90
CA SER A 61 19.97 -11.76 12.17
C SER A 61 19.73 -11.00 13.47
N TYR A 62 19.78 -9.69 13.39
CA TYR A 62 19.23 -8.81 14.38
C TYR A 62 18.33 -7.87 13.62
N HIS A 63 17.03 -8.19 13.65
CA HIS A 63 16.02 -7.20 13.38
C HIS A 63 16.36 -5.97 14.22
N TYR A 64 16.67 -4.86 13.55
CA TYR A 64 16.55 -3.57 14.18
C TYR A 64 15.06 -3.44 14.52
N ALA A 65 14.69 -3.74 15.77
CA ALA A 65 13.65 -2.94 16.38
C ALA A 65 14.25 -1.54 16.39
N THR A 66 13.74 -0.62 15.57
CA THR A 66 13.96 0.80 15.80
C THR A 66 13.42 1.10 17.19
N MET A 67 14.24 0.87 18.21
CA MET A 67 14.23 1.70 19.40
C MET A 67 14.79 3.04 18.90
N GLU A 68 13.92 3.84 18.29
CA GLU A 68 14.00 5.29 18.40
C GLU A 68 13.88 5.59 19.89
N MET A 69 14.99 5.41 20.62
CA MET A 69 15.11 5.85 22.00
C MET A 69 14.91 7.36 22.01
N GLY A 70 13.69 7.76 22.34
CA GLY A 70 13.38 9.08 22.86
C GLY A 70 12.32 9.88 22.13
N THR A 71 11.97 9.60 20.86
CA THR A 71 11.16 10.56 20.08
C THR A 71 10.14 9.96 19.09
N ALA A 72 10.01 8.64 18.94
CA ALA A 72 9.03 8.08 18.01
C ALA A 72 8.17 6.94 18.60
N MET A 73 6.87 7.21 18.47
CA MET A 73 5.71 6.36 18.75
C MET A 73 5.57 5.27 17.66
N PRO A 74 4.69 4.24 17.82
CA PRO A 74 4.71 3.06 16.97
C PRO A 74 4.45 3.42 15.51
N VAL A 75 5.38 3.02 14.65
CA VAL A 75 5.20 3.04 13.20
C VAL A 75 4.17 1.98 12.84
N ALA A 76 3.00 2.42 12.38
CA ALA A 76 1.99 1.55 11.82
C ALA A 76 2.47 0.93 10.50
N ALA A 77 2.03 -0.30 10.22
CA ALA A 77 2.32 -1.04 9.00
C ALA A 77 2.01 -0.23 7.71
N PRO A 78 2.75 -0.47 6.60
CA PRO A 78 2.76 0.39 5.43
C PRO A 78 1.37 0.54 4.77
N PRO A 79 0.93 1.77 4.44
CA PRO A 79 -0.32 2.02 3.71
C PRO A 79 -0.27 1.54 2.25
N THR A 80 -1.25 0.75 1.83
CA THR A 80 -1.51 0.48 0.42
C THR A 80 -2.16 1.72 -0.25
N ALA A 81 -2.16 1.81 -1.57
CA ALA A 81 -2.20 3.04 -2.35
C ALA A 81 -2.85 3.03 -3.71
N SER A 82 -3.37 4.19 -4.19
CA SER A 82 -4.31 4.30 -5.32
C SER A 82 -4.55 5.58 -6.13
N LYS A 83 -4.06 5.80 -7.40
CA LYS A 83 -4.45 6.77 -8.51
C LYS A 83 -4.56 6.09 -9.90
N VAL A 84 -5.49 6.35 -10.83
CA VAL A 84 -6.24 7.56 -11.27
C VAL A 84 -7.72 7.22 -11.42
N ALA A 85 -8.60 8.13 -11.02
CA ALA A 85 -10.00 8.14 -11.42
C ALA A 85 -10.20 9.32 -12.38
N ASP A 86 -10.51 9.00 -13.62
CA ASP A 86 -11.27 9.87 -14.51
C ASP A 86 -12.60 9.15 -14.82
N THR A 87 -13.67 9.93 -14.77
CA THR A 87 -15.05 9.48 -14.64
C THR A 87 -15.61 8.82 -15.90
N SER A 88 -16.26 7.66 -15.67
CA SER A 88 -17.39 7.06 -16.39
C SER A 88 -17.39 7.02 -17.94
N GLY A 89 -17.34 5.80 -18.48
CA GLY A 89 -17.56 5.54 -19.92
C GLY A 89 -17.63 4.06 -20.36
N GLY A 90 -18.56 3.27 -19.80
CA GLY A 90 -19.02 1.97 -20.35
C GLY A 90 -18.94 0.80 -19.35
N ALA A 91 -19.99 0.02 -19.02
CA ALA A 91 -21.40 -0.02 -19.41
C ALA A 91 -22.25 -0.09 -18.13
N VAL A 92 -23.44 0.51 -18.14
CA VAL A 92 -24.33 0.65 -16.98
C VAL A 92 -24.66 -0.71 -16.37
N ARG A 93 -24.08 -0.96 -15.20
CA ARG A 93 -24.50 -2.01 -14.28
C ARG A 93 -24.66 -1.39 -12.89
N GLY A 94 -25.77 -0.67 -12.68
CA GLY A 94 -26.15 -0.06 -11.40
C GLY A 94 -25.26 1.10 -10.94
N ASP A 95 -25.87 2.18 -10.45
CA ASP A 95 -25.16 3.28 -9.76
C ASP A 95 -24.79 2.81 -8.35
N PHE A 96 -23.56 2.32 -8.12
CA PHE A 96 -23.08 1.96 -6.77
C PHE A 96 -21.57 2.22 -6.63
N SER A 97 -21.09 2.40 -5.40
CA SER A 97 -19.68 2.68 -5.14
C SER A 97 -18.81 1.42 -5.16
N THR A 98 -17.61 1.53 -5.71
CA THR A 98 -16.58 0.49 -5.69
C THR A 98 -15.48 0.81 -4.69
N THR A 99 -14.59 -0.17 -4.44
CA THR A 99 -13.36 0.05 -3.67
C THR A 99 -12.49 1.13 -4.31
N ASN A 100 -11.85 1.96 -3.49
CA ASN A 100 -10.84 2.94 -3.92
C ASN A 100 -9.52 2.18 -4.26
N THR A 101 -9.16 2.05 -5.54
CA THR A 101 -8.16 1.06 -6.04
C THR A 101 -6.88 1.66 -6.65
N GLN A 102 -5.77 0.89 -6.64
CA GLN A 102 -4.46 1.48 -6.90
C GLN A 102 -4.41 2.23 -8.22
N VAL A 103 -4.69 1.45 -9.23
CA VAL A 103 -4.47 1.78 -10.62
C VAL A 103 -5.75 1.36 -11.30
N GLN A 104 -6.22 2.19 -12.23
CA GLN A 104 -7.41 1.89 -13.00
C GLN A 104 -7.24 0.54 -13.71
N GLY A 105 -8.24 -0.34 -13.58
CA GLY A 105 -8.23 -1.69 -14.16
C GLY A 105 -7.47 -2.74 -13.33
N VAL A 106 -6.91 -2.36 -12.18
CA VAL A 106 -6.33 -3.26 -11.20
C VAL A 106 -7.20 -3.24 -9.94
N ASP A 107 -8.03 -4.27 -9.76
CA ASP A 107 -8.88 -4.40 -8.58
C ASP A 107 -8.08 -4.88 -7.37
N GLU A 108 -8.52 -4.45 -6.18
CA GLU A 108 -7.96 -4.79 -4.89
C GLU A 108 -9.03 -5.44 -4.01
N ALA A 109 -8.65 -6.45 -3.22
CA ALA A 109 -9.57 -7.07 -2.29
C ALA A 109 -10.00 -6.07 -1.20
N ASP A 110 -11.18 -6.28 -0.61
CA ASP A 110 -11.65 -5.47 0.52
C ASP A 110 -12.53 -6.33 1.45
N ILE A 111 -12.81 -5.85 2.65
CA ILE A 111 -13.69 -6.52 3.63
C ILE A 111 -15.17 -6.33 3.34
N VAL A 112 -15.53 -5.31 2.54
CA VAL A 112 -16.91 -5.10 2.07
C VAL A 112 -16.90 -4.77 0.58
N LYS A 113 -17.75 -5.47 -0.18
CA LYS A 113 -17.91 -5.27 -1.63
C LYS A 113 -19.41 -5.24 -1.96
N SER A 114 -19.78 -4.63 -3.09
CA SER A 114 -21.16 -4.61 -3.59
C SER A 114 -21.22 -4.95 -5.08
N ASP A 115 -22.34 -5.54 -5.50
CA ASP A 115 -22.71 -5.68 -6.93
C ASP A 115 -23.90 -4.76 -7.31
N GLY A 116 -24.24 -3.80 -6.44
CA GLY A 116 -25.38 -2.89 -6.59
C GLY A 116 -26.74 -3.46 -6.15
N THR A 117 -26.84 -4.75 -5.83
CA THR A 117 -28.04 -5.36 -5.24
C THR A 117 -27.76 -6.04 -3.91
N TYR A 118 -26.59 -6.66 -3.81
CA TYR A 118 -26.07 -7.37 -2.66
C TYR A 118 -24.85 -6.65 -2.08
N LEU A 119 -24.69 -6.80 -0.77
CA LEU A 119 -23.47 -6.51 -0.05
C LEU A 119 -22.83 -7.81 0.40
N TYR A 120 -21.52 -7.85 0.27
CA TYR A 120 -20.68 -8.94 0.69
C TYR A 120 -19.83 -8.38 1.83
N GLN A 121 -19.76 -9.08 2.95
CA GLN A 121 -18.98 -8.67 4.11
C GLN A 121 -18.14 -9.83 4.62
N SER A 122 -16.84 -9.63 4.73
CA SER A 122 -15.91 -10.54 5.44
C SER A 122 -15.78 -10.10 6.90
N THR A 123 -15.94 -11.05 7.82
CA THR A 123 -15.66 -10.88 9.26
C THR A 123 -14.66 -11.95 9.71
N GLN A 124 -14.21 -11.97 10.97
CA GLN A 124 -13.16 -12.90 11.41
C GLN A 124 -13.47 -14.40 11.22
N ASN A 125 -14.74 -14.79 11.05
CA ASN A 125 -15.16 -16.20 11.02
C ASN A 125 -16.18 -16.53 9.91
N GLU A 126 -16.61 -15.56 9.12
CA GLU A 126 -17.58 -15.81 8.05
C GLU A 126 -17.50 -14.76 6.93
N VAL A 127 -18.05 -15.12 5.77
CA VAL A 127 -18.51 -14.16 4.78
C VAL A 127 -20.03 -14.12 4.74
N ARG A 128 -20.61 -12.93 4.81
CA ARG A 128 -22.05 -12.70 4.75
C ARG A 128 -22.42 -12.15 3.38
N ILE A 129 -23.46 -12.70 2.78
CA ILE A 129 -24.09 -12.17 1.56
C ILE A 129 -25.44 -11.59 1.98
N ILE A 130 -25.61 -10.29 1.78
CA ILE A 130 -26.74 -9.50 2.27
C ILE A 130 -27.48 -8.95 1.05
N LYS A 131 -28.78 -9.26 0.90
CA LYS A 131 -29.62 -8.53 -0.04
C LYS A 131 -29.74 -7.12 0.51
N ALA A 132 -29.11 -6.15 -0.15
CA ALA A 132 -28.94 -4.80 0.35
C ALA A 132 -29.92 -3.80 -0.29
N TYR A 133 -30.34 -4.06 -1.53
CA TYR A 133 -31.27 -3.24 -2.29
C TYR A 133 -32.56 -4.01 -2.66
N PRO A 134 -33.74 -3.37 -2.57
CA PRO A 134 -33.99 -2.05 -1.97
C PRO A 134 -33.75 -2.06 -0.45
N ALA A 135 -33.37 -0.90 0.11
CA ALA A 135 -32.97 -0.78 1.52
C ALA A 135 -34.05 -1.22 2.54
N THR A 136 -35.33 -1.13 2.17
CA THR A 136 -36.47 -1.57 3.00
C THR A 136 -36.63 -3.08 3.07
N GLU A 137 -35.96 -3.83 2.19
CA GLU A 137 -36.00 -5.30 2.14
C GLU A 137 -34.67 -5.93 2.55
N MET A 138 -33.82 -5.17 3.23
CA MET A 138 -32.51 -5.65 3.65
C MET A 138 -32.62 -6.93 4.47
N LYS A 139 -31.89 -7.96 4.06
CA LYS A 139 -31.80 -9.23 4.79
C LYS A 139 -30.56 -10.00 4.41
N ILE A 140 -30.08 -10.82 5.34
CA ILE A 140 -29.01 -11.79 5.05
C ILE A 140 -29.57 -12.86 4.10
N ALA A 141 -28.94 -13.02 2.94
CA ALA A 141 -29.28 -14.04 1.95
C ALA A 141 -28.60 -15.37 2.26
N SER A 142 -27.32 -15.33 2.66
CA SER A 142 -26.56 -16.50 3.10
C SER A 142 -25.38 -16.11 3.98
N ARG A 143 -24.81 -17.11 4.66
CA ARG A 143 -23.56 -17.02 5.43
C ARG A 143 -22.66 -18.17 5.02
N ILE A 144 -21.39 -17.87 4.80
CA ILE A 144 -20.32 -18.84 4.59
C ILE A 144 -19.51 -18.81 5.88
N SER A 145 -19.75 -19.76 6.79
CA SER A 145 -19.03 -19.84 8.06
C SER A 145 -17.79 -20.70 7.92
N TYR A 146 -16.73 -20.30 8.59
CA TYR A 146 -15.46 -21.02 8.65
C TYR A 146 -15.25 -21.62 10.04
N ASP A 147 -14.53 -22.73 10.11
CA ASP A 147 -14.17 -23.37 11.37
C ASP A 147 -13.45 -22.37 12.28
N ASN A 148 -14.03 -22.08 13.45
CA ASN A 148 -13.51 -21.13 14.43
C ASN A 148 -12.01 -21.38 14.69
N GLY A 149 -11.16 -20.44 14.26
CA GLY A 149 -9.73 -20.44 14.51
C GLY A 149 -8.85 -21.20 13.50
N LYS A 150 -9.41 -21.90 12.50
CA LYS A 150 -8.59 -22.57 11.46
C LYS A 150 -8.41 -21.76 10.19
N PHE A 151 -9.32 -20.84 9.92
CA PHE A 151 -9.24 -19.91 8.80
C PHE A 151 -9.90 -18.59 9.19
N VAL A 152 -9.18 -17.51 9.03
CA VAL A 152 -9.61 -16.13 9.28
C VAL A 152 -9.61 -15.42 7.94
N PRO A 153 -10.78 -15.19 7.31
CA PRO A 153 -10.84 -14.45 6.06
C PRO A 153 -10.45 -12.99 6.34
N GLN A 154 -9.62 -12.43 5.46
CA GLN A 154 -9.05 -11.10 5.61
C GLN A 154 -9.66 -10.11 4.62
N GLU A 155 -9.84 -10.52 3.36
CA GLU A 155 -10.40 -9.66 2.31
C GLU A 155 -10.90 -10.49 1.13
N MET A 156 -11.71 -9.89 0.25
CA MET A 156 -12.40 -10.60 -0.83
C MET A 156 -12.53 -9.78 -2.12
N TYR A 157 -12.74 -10.51 -3.22
CA TYR A 157 -13.19 -10.00 -4.51
C TYR A 157 -14.59 -10.50 -4.82
N VAL A 158 -15.38 -9.69 -5.52
CA VAL A 158 -16.72 -10.05 -5.97
C VAL A 158 -16.86 -9.68 -7.43
N ASP A 159 -17.25 -10.66 -8.23
CA ASP A 159 -17.77 -10.48 -9.59
C ASP A 159 -19.20 -11.04 -9.66
N ASP A 160 -19.80 -11.03 -10.85
CA ASP A 160 -21.16 -11.52 -11.06
C ASP A 160 -21.41 -12.96 -10.57
N ARG A 161 -20.42 -13.82 -10.85
CA ARG A 161 -20.50 -15.27 -10.66
C ARG A 161 -19.57 -15.77 -9.57
N SER A 162 -18.52 -15.02 -9.24
CA SER A 162 -17.46 -15.45 -8.32
C SER A 162 -17.37 -14.56 -7.09
N LEU A 163 -17.26 -15.21 -5.93
CA LEU A 163 -16.76 -14.61 -4.69
C LEU A 163 -15.42 -15.28 -4.38
N ILE A 164 -14.36 -14.49 -4.27
CA ILE A 164 -13.02 -14.96 -3.93
C ILE A 164 -12.72 -14.46 -2.53
N VAL A 165 -12.50 -15.37 -1.59
CA VAL A 165 -12.19 -15.05 -0.19
C VAL A 165 -10.73 -15.42 0.08
N ILE A 166 -9.93 -14.46 0.53
CA ILE A 166 -8.53 -14.65 0.87
C ILE A 166 -8.37 -14.46 2.37
N GLY A 167 -7.59 -15.33 3.01
CA GLY A 167 -7.30 -15.19 4.43
C GLY A 167 -6.19 -16.09 4.91
N GLN A 168 -5.97 -16.01 6.22
CA GLN A 168 -4.93 -16.75 6.91
C GLN A 168 -5.53 -18.02 7.51
N ALA A 169 -4.87 -19.15 7.30
CA ALA A 169 -5.16 -20.39 8.00
C ALA A 169 -3.98 -20.80 8.88
N ASP A 170 -4.31 -21.35 10.04
CA ASP A 170 -3.37 -22.02 10.92
C ASP A 170 -3.77 -23.50 10.98
N GLU A 171 -3.03 -24.34 10.27
CA GLU A 171 -3.20 -25.80 10.36
C GLU A 171 -2.10 -26.36 11.27
N THR A 172 -2.51 -27.08 12.32
CA THR A 172 -1.56 -27.86 13.11
C THR A 172 -1.16 -29.07 12.29
N ILE A 173 -0.02 -29.02 11.60
CA ILE A 173 0.50 -30.20 10.94
C ILE A 173 1.23 -31.04 11.98
N SER A 174 0.68 -32.22 12.25
CA SER A 174 1.35 -33.24 13.06
C SER A 174 2.48 -33.84 12.23
N TYR A 175 3.65 -33.22 12.26
CA TYR A 175 4.88 -33.90 11.83
C TYR A 175 5.25 -34.95 12.89
N PRO A 176 5.89 -36.07 12.49
CA PRO A 176 6.43 -37.02 13.46
C PRO A 176 7.31 -36.28 14.48
N PRO A 177 7.28 -36.63 15.78
CA PRO A 177 8.10 -35.98 16.78
C PRO A 177 9.57 -36.05 16.36
N GLY A 178 10.11 -34.93 15.91
CA GLY A 178 11.53 -34.81 15.61
C GLY A 178 12.35 -34.61 16.89
N PRO A 179 13.67 -34.78 16.81
CA PRO A 179 14.54 -34.59 17.96
C PRO A 179 14.36 -33.18 18.53
N VAL A 180 14.16 -33.10 19.84
CA VAL A 180 14.19 -31.83 20.58
C VAL A 180 15.59 -31.25 20.42
N SER A 181 15.70 -29.96 20.09
CA SER A 181 17.00 -29.30 20.00
C SER A 181 17.79 -29.54 21.29
N LYS A 182 19.13 -29.62 21.22
CA LYS A 182 20.00 -29.80 22.41
C LYS A 182 19.78 -28.73 23.50
N ARG A 183 19.14 -27.60 23.17
CA ARG A 183 18.78 -26.49 24.08
C ARG A 183 17.36 -26.60 24.66
N GLY A 184 16.62 -27.67 24.38
CA GLY A 184 15.26 -27.86 24.90
C GLY A 184 14.20 -26.93 24.29
N ILE A 185 14.50 -26.24 23.18
CA ILE A 185 13.55 -25.33 22.52
C ILE A 185 12.42 -26.16 21.89
N PRO A 186 11.14 -25.95 22.29
CA PRO A 186 10.00 -26.67 21.74
C PRO A 186 9.85 -26.44 20.22
N ARG A 187 9.42 -27.47 19.50
CA ARG A 187 8.92 -27.33 18.12
C ARG A 187 7.50 -26.76 18.17
N PHE A 188 7.36 -25.44 18.06
CA PHE A 188 6.08 -24.86 17.64
C PHE A 188 5.96 -25.09 16.14
N GLN A 189 5.06 -26.00 15.72
CA GLN A 189 4.86 -26.38 14.32
C GLN A 189 3.37 -26.22 13.96
N GLY A 190 2.92 -24.98 13.85
CA GLY A 190 1.73 -24.65 13.07
C GLY A 190 2.19 -24.30 11.66
N MET A 191 1.57 -24.88 10.63
CA MET A 191 1.75 -24.39 9.28
C MET A 191 0.77 -23.24 9.08
N GLN A 192 1.32 -22.05 8.87
CA GLN A 192 0.53 -20.92 8.47
C GLN A 192 0.41 -20.96 6.95
N SER A 193 -0.80 -20.91 6.42
CA SER A 193 -1.04 -20.86 4.97
C SER A 193 -2.01 -19.76 4.59
N VAL A 194 -1.77 -19.17 3.42
CA VAL A 194 -2.70 -18.26 2.76
C VAL A 194 -3.69 -19.11 1.98
N LYS A 195 -4.96 -19.11 2.38
CA LYS A 195 -6.02 -19.79 1.64
C LYS A 195 -6.77 -18.80 0.77
N THR A 196 -6.96 -19.17 -0.49
CA THR A 196 -7.84 -18.49 -1.44
C THR A 196 -8.99 -19.42 -1.81
N LEU A 197 -10.19 -19.07 -1.38
CA LEU A 197 -11.41 -19.85 -1.56
C LEU A 197 -12.27 -19.18 -2.63
N ILE A 198 -12.49 -19.88 -3.75
CA ILE A 198 -13.26 -19.38 -4.89
C ILE A 198 -14.64 -20.04 -4.85
N TYR A 199 -15.68 -19.23 -4.73
CA TYR A 199 -17.08 -19.66 -4.68
C TYR A 199 -17.82 -19.24 -5.94
N ASP A 200 -18.66 -20.13 -6.46
CA ASP A 200 -19.76 -19.75 -7.34
C ASP A 200 -20.88 -19.13 -6.50
N ILE A 201 -21.31 -17.92 -6.88
CA ILE A 201 -22.38 -17.15 -6.25
C ILE A 201 -23.52 -16.83 -7.23
N THR A 202 -23.71 -17.65 -8.26
CA THR A 202 -24.84 -17.48 -9.18
C THR A 202 -26.18 -17.58 -8.42
N ASP A 203 -26.27 -18.51 -7.46
CA ASP A 203 -27.30 -18.48 -6.42
C ASP A 203 -26.74 -17.86 -5.12
N LYS A 204 -27.14 -16.61 -4.85
CA LYS A 204 -26.72 -15.84 -3.67
C LYS A 204 -27.17 -16.46 -2.34
N LYS A 205 -28.11 -17.43 -2.35
CA LYS A 205 -28.57 -18.15 -1.16
C LYS A 205 -27.76 -19.42 -0.88
N GLN A 206 -27.08 -19.95 -1.89
CA GLN A 206 -26.29 -21.17 -1.80
C GLN A 206 -24.93 -21.02 -2.49
N PRO A 207 -24.01 -20.21 -1.94
CA PRO A 207 -22.64 -20.13 -2.45
C PRO A 207 -21.97 -21.50 -2.42
N ARG A 208 -21.31 -21.88 -3.53
CA ARG A 208 -20.67 -23.19 -3.68
C ARG A 208 -19.18 -23.04 -3.88
N LEU A 209 -18.36 -23.60 -2.99
CA LEU A 209 -16.91 -23.65 -3.17
C LEU A 209 -16.58 -24.45 -4.44
N ILE A 210 -15.84 -23.85 -5.36
CA ILE A 210 -15.45 -24.48 -6.64
C ILE A 210 -13.95 -24.74 -6.75
N ARG A 211 -13.13 -23.95 -6.06
CA ARG A 211 -11.67 -24.11 -6.07
C ARG A 211 -11.07 -23.53 -4.80
N GLN A 212 -10.04 -24.19 -4.29
CA GLN A 212 -9.25 -23.78 -3.14
C GLN A 212 -7.77 -23.81 -3.52
N LEU A 213 -7.12 -22.67 -3.33
CA LEU A 213 -5.68 -22.52 -3.47
C LEU A 213 -5.08 -22.28 -2.09
N GLU A 214 -3.91 -22.86 -1.83
CA GLU A 214 -3.17 -22.63 -0.59
C GLU A 214 -1.70 -22.39 -0.90
N LEU A 215 -1.12 -21.38 -0.26
CA LEU A 215 0.31 -21.07 -0.29
C LEU A 215 0.84 -21.08 1.15
N GLU A 216 1.92 -21.77 1.42
CA GLU A 216 2.57 -21.72 2.73
C GLU A 216 3.11 -20.31 3.01
N GLY A 217 2.84 -19.77 4.20
CA GLY A 217 3.29 -18.45 4.63
C GLY A 217 2.18 -17.53 5.15
N GLN A 218 2.50 -16.24 5.16
CA GLN A 218 1.67 -15.12 5.57
C GLN A 218 1.22 -14.33 4.34
N TYR A 219 -0.06 -13.97 4.32
CA TYR A 219 -0.62 -13.17 3.24
C TYR A 219 0.00 -11.77 3.22
N MET A 220 0.46 -11.34 2.04
CA MET A 220 0.96 -10.00 1.82
C MET A 220 -0.07 -9.12 1.13
N SER A 221 -0.45 -9.51 -0.08
CA SER A 221 -1.36 -8.75 -0.92
C SER A 221 -1.85 -9.58 -2.09
N SER A 222 -2.91 -9.08 -2.73
CA SER A 222 -3.42 -9.63 -3.98
C SER A 222 -3.85 -8.52 -4.94
N ARG A 223 -3.88 -8.84 -6.23
CA ARG A 223 -4.39 -7.98 -7.29
C ARG A 223 -5.22 -8.79 -8.26
N LYS A 224 -6.31 -8.21 -8.75
CA LYS A 224 -7.17 -8.85 -9.75
C LYS A 224 -7.28 -7.98 -11.00
N ILE A 225 -7.01 -8.56 -12.16
CA ILE A 225 -7.09 -7.89 -13.47
C ILE A 225 -8.02 -8.72 -14.36
N GLY A 226 -9.24 -8.21 -14.58
CA GLY A 226 -10.31 -9.00 -15.18
C GLY A 226 -10.51 -10.30 -14.38
N PRO A 227 -10.44 -11.49 -15.00
CA PRO A 227 -10.56 -12.77 -14.28
C PRO A 227 -9.22 -13.27 -13.71
N SER A 228 -8.12 -12.54 -13.87
CA SER A 228 -6.79 -12.98 -13.42
C SER A 228 -6.55 -12.54 -11.99
N LEU A 229 -6.33 -13.48 -11.09
CA LEU A 229 -5.98 -13.23 -9.69
C LEU A 229 -4.49 -13.50 -9.48
N TYR A 230 -3.83 -12.57 -8.81
CA TYR A 230 -2.44 -12.64 -8.40
C TYR A 230 -2.37 -12.52 -6.88
N VAL A 231 -1.72 -13.48 -6.21
CA VAL A 231 -1.62 -13.55 -4.74
C VAL A 231 -0.15 -13.64 -4.35
N THR A 232 0.25 -12.86 -3.36
CA THR A 232 1.62 -12.83 -2.81
C THR A 232 1.62 -13.24 -1.35
N ALA A 233 2.60 -14.04 -0.97
CA ALA A 233 2.81 -14.51 0.40
C ALA A 233 4.29 -14.51 0.76
N ASN A 234 4.60 -14.23 2.03
CA ASN A 234 5.93 -14.40 2.61
C ASN A 234 5.94 -15.61 3.55
N HIS A 235 6.92 -16.50 3.41
CA HIS A 235 7.11 -17.63 4.32
C HIS A 235 8.43 -17.47 5.08
N TYR A 236 8.33 -17.30 6.40
CA TYR A 236 9.48 -17.19 7.28
C TYR A 236 10.23 -18.52 7.41
N MET A 237 11.56 -18.47 7.39
CA MET A 237 12.41 -19.65 7.54
C MET A 237 13.06 -19.71 8.92
N ASP A 238 13.02 -20.88 9.56
CA ASP A 238 13.78 -21.16 10.78
C ASP A 238 15.27 -21.41 10.44
N THR A 239 16.00 -20.32 10.21
CA THR A 239 17.42 -20.35 9.82
C THR A 239 18.28 -21.08 10.84
N TYR A 240 17.99 -20.93 12.14
CA TYR A 240 18.70 -21.64 13.20
C TYR A 240 18.60 -23.16 13.01
N ARG A 241 17.40 -23.69 12.78
CA ARG A 241 17.24 -25.14 12.55
C ARG A 241 17.86 -25.60 11.25
N ILE A 242 17.69 -24.84 10.17
CA ILE A 242 18.30 -25.18 8.87
C ILE A 242 19.83 -25.31 9.00
N LEU A 243 20.47 -24.44 9.77
CA LEU A 243 21.92 -24.48 9.97
C LEU A 243 22.39 -25.52 10.99
N GLN A 244 21.64 -25.74 12.07
CA GLN A 244 22.08 -26.57 13.21
C GLN A 244 21.61 -28.02 13.14
N GLU A 245 20.48 -28.31 12.49
CA GLU A 245 19.92 -29.66 12.41
C GLU A 245 20.42 -30.41 11.16
N LYS A 246 20.60 -31.73 11.31
CA LYS A 246 21.00 -32.62 10.22
C LYS A 246 19.85 -32.97 9.27
N ALA A 247 18.61 -32.88 9.76
CA ALA A 247 17.44 -33.18 8.96
C ALA A 247 17.26 -32.14 7.85
N GLU A 248 16.85 -32.62 6.67
CA GLU A 248 16.42 -31.75 5.58
C GLU A 248 15.02 -31.20 5.88
N VAL A 249 14.89 -29.88 5.77
CA VAL A 249 13.60 -29.21 5.79
C VAL A 249 13.10 -29.18 4.34
N PRO A 250 11.87 -29.61 4.05
CA PRO A 250 11.32 -29.48 2.70
C PRO A 250 11.18 -28.01 2.30
N GLY A 251 11.13 -27.74 0.99
CA GLY A 251 10.77 -26.42 0.49
C GLY A 251 9.32 -26.04 0.85
N PRO A 252 8.90 -24.79 0.57
CA PRO A 252 7.54 -24.34 0.83
C PRO A 252 6.52 -25.21 0.11
N THR A 253 5.32 -25.28 0.65
CA THR A 253 4.24 -26.10 0.11
C THR A 253 3.12 -25.25 -0.49
N TYR A 254 2.40 -25.83 -1.43
CA TYR A 254 1.21 -25.24 -2.02
C TYR A 254 0.15 -26.30 -2.33
N LYS A 255 -1.07 -25.86 -2.61
CA LYS A 255 -2.18 -26.73 -3.01
C LYS A 255 -3.08 -26.02 -4.02
N ASP A 256 -3.59 -26.78 -4.98
CA ASP A 256 -4.59 -26.31 -5.95
C ASP A 256 -5.63 -27.42 -6.16
N SER A 257 -6.80 -27.27 -5.53
CA SER A 257 -7.83 -28.31 -5.51
C SER A 257 -8.36 -28.68 -6.89
N ALA A 258 -8.17 -27.85 -7.92
CA ALA A 258 -8.59 -28.15 -9.29
C ALA A 258 -7.67 -29.18 -9.98
N HIS A 259 -6.43 -29.33 -9.52
CA HIS A 259 -5.43 -30.22 -10.13
C HIS A 259 -4.94 -31.29 -9.16
N HIS A 260 -4.60 -30.90 -7.93
CA HIS A 260 -4.11 -31.80 -6.89
C HIS A 260 -4.66 -31.38 -5.52
N ASN A 261 -5.51 -32.24 -4.92
CA ASN A 261 -6.10 -31.97 -3.61
C ASN A 261 -5.16 -32.29 -2.43
N GLN A 262 -3.89 -32.58 -2.70
CA GLN A 262 -2.85 -32.82 -1.69
C GLN A 262 -1.79 -31.72 -1.81
N TYR A 263 -1.20 -31.34 -0.67
CA TYR A 263 -0.06 -30.43 -0.64
C TYR A 263 1.09 -30.94 -1.51
N GLN A 264 1.66 -30.04 -2.29
CA GLN A 264 2.86 -30.26 -3.09
C GLN A 264 3.99 -29.45 -2.48
N THR A 265 5.18 -30.04 -2.40
CA THR A 265 6.41 -29.34 -2.00
C THR A 265 7.05 -28.73 -3.23
N ILE A 266 7.44 -27.46 -3.15
CA ILE A 266 8.21 -26.77 -4.18
C ILE A 266 9.67 -27.25 -4.04
N PRO A 267 10.23 -27.92 -5.06
CA PRO A 267 11.59 -28.42 -4.98
C PRO A 267 12.60 -27.27 -5.04
N TYR A 268 13.75 -27.41 -4.38
CA TYR A 268 14.80 -26.41 -4.38
C TYR A 268 15.30 -26.03 -5.80
N SER A 269 15.16 -26.93 -6.77
CA SER A 269 15.47 -26.67 -8.18
C SER A 269 14.53 -25.67 -8.86
N GLU A 270 13.35 -25.41 -8.28
CA GLU A 270 12.36 -24.43 -8.78
C GLU A 270 12.34 -23.14 -7.96
N ILE A 271 13.04 -23.11 -6.82
CA ILE A 271 13.19 -21.92 -6.00
C ILE A 271 14.33 -21.09 -6.56
N ARG A 272 14.03 -19.87 -6.99
CA ARG A 272 15.04 -18.91 -7.44
C ARG A 272 15.55 -18.09 -6.27
N TYR A 273 16.70 -17.44 -6.39
CA TYR A 273 17.18 -16.53 -5.35
C TYR A 273 17.81 -15.29 -5.96
N PHE A 274 17.89 -14.23 -5.16
CA PHE A 274 18.52 -12.99 -5.54
C PHE A 274 20.00 -13.03 -5.09
N PRO A 275 20.98 -13.03 -6.03
CA PRO A 275 22.36 -13.37 -5.70
C PRO A 275 23.11 -12.32 -4.87
N ASP A 276 22.71 -11.05 -4.97
CA ASP A 276 23.43 -9.96 -4.29
C ASP A 276 23.04 -9.88 -2.81
N HIS A 277 21.74 -9.82 -2.53
CA HIS A 277 21.18 -9.77 -1.19
C HIS A 277 19.80 -10.42 -1.16
N PHE A 278 19.54 -11.21 -0.13
CA PHE A 278 18.21 -11.75 0.16
C PHE A 278 17.97 -11.79 1.66
N ARG A 279 16.71 -11.61 2.04
CA ARG A 279 16.22 -11.95 3.38
C ARG A 279 15.91 -13.46 3.42
N PRO A 280 16.28 -14.20 4.49
CA PRO A 280 16.07 -15.63 4.58
C PRO A 280 14.59 -15.98 4.84
N GLU A 281 13.76 -15.65 3.87
CA GLU A 281 12.33 -15.87 3.77
C GLU A 281 12.04 -16.34 2.34
N TYR A 282 10.88 -16.91 2.08
CA TYR A 282 10.42 -17.16 0.72
C TYR A 282 9.30 -16.21 0.33
N LEU A 283 9.47 -15.49 -0.77
CA LEU A 283 8.41 -14.80 -1.47
C LEU A 283 7.77 -15.78 -2.45
N ILE A 284 6.48 -16.01 -2.29
CA ILE A 284 5.67 -16.84 -3.16
C ILE A 284 4.70 -15.94 -3.91
N VAL A 285 4.77 -15.97 -5.24
CA VAL A 285 3.86 -15.25 -6.13
C VAL A 285 3.07 -16.27 -6.94
N ALA A 286 1.75 -16.28 -6.75
CA ALA A 286 0.84 -17.18 -7.43
C ALA A 286 -0.08 -16.42 -8.38
N GLY A 287 -0.36 -17.00 -9.54
CA GLY A 287 -1.25 -16.46 -10.56
C GLY A 287 -2.26 -17.50 -11.03
N VAL A 288 -3.51 -17.09 -11.21
CA VAL A 288 -4.57 -17.97 -11.70
C VAL A 288 -5.60 -17.17 -12.48
N ASN A 289 -6.20 -17.75 -13.51
CA ASN A 289 -7.43 -17.23 -14.09
C ASN A 289 -8.62 -17.93 -13.42
N VAL A 290 -9.48 -17.18 -12.76
CA VAL A 290 -10.58 -17.75 -11.98
C VAL A 290 -11.73 -18.26 -12.85
N ASP A 291 -11.82 -17.81 -14.10
CA ASP A 291 -12.80 -18.29 -15.08
C ASP A 291 -12.33 -19.55 -15.81
N ASP A 292 -11.03 -19.85 -15.80
CA ASP A 292 -10.45 -21.06 -16.38
C ASP A 292 -10.09 -22.08 -15.29
N SER A 293 -11.03 -22.96 -14.97
CA SER A 293 -10.83 -24.03 -14.00
C SER A 293 -9.78 -25.07 -14.41
N LYS A 294 -9.41 -25.13 -15.70
CA LYS A 294 -8.39 -26.05 -16.22
C LYS A 294 -6.99 -25.44 -16.19
N GLN A 295 -6.86 -24.11 -16.12
CA GLN A 295 -5.55 -23.48 -15.97
C GLN A 295 -4.95 -23.87 -14.61
N LYS A 296 -3.72 -24.39 -14.64
CA LYS A 296 -2.93 -24.63 -13.43
C LYS A 296 -2.58 -23.29 -12.78
N MET A 297 -2.56 -23.24 -11.46
CA MET A 297 -1.97 -22.12 -10.75
C MET A 297 -0.49 -21.99 -11.17
N THR A 298 -0.12 -20.81 -11.68
CA THR A 298 1.27 -20.45 -11.94
C THR A 298 1.90 -20.05 -10.62
N LEU A 299 3.10 -20.55 -10.33
CA LEU A 299 3.76 -20.36 -9.06
C LEU A 299 5.22 -20.01 -9.28
N HIS A 300 5.67 -18.93 -8.66
CA HIS A 300 7.08 -18.59 -8.60
C HIS A 300 7.49 -18.34 -7.16
N THR A 301 8.56 -19.02 -6.74
CA THR A 301 9.11 -18.91 -5.38
C THR A 301 10.52 -18.37 -5.44
N TYR A 302 10.78 -17.37 -4.62
CA TYR A 302 12.06 -16.69 -4.53
C TYR A 302 12.56 -16.74 -3.09
N LEU A 303 13.81 -17.11 -2.88
CA LEU A 303 14.50 -16.89 -1.61
C LEU A 303 14.80 -15.39 -1.50
N GLY A 304 14.04 -14.72 -0.64
CA GLY A 304 13.92 -13.28 -0.50
C GLY A 304 12.50 -12.92 -0.02
N ALA A 305 12.35 -11.87 0.78
CA ALA A 305 11.04 -11.40 1.22
C ALA A 305 10.48 -10.34 0.26
N GLY A 306 9.16 -10.21 0.16
CA GLY A 306 8.52 -8.98 -0.34
C GLY A 306 8.24 -8.00 0.80
N GLU A 307 8.18 -6.70 0.52
CA GLU A 307 7.76 -5.68 1.50
C GLU A 307 6.59 -4.83 0.98
N ASN A 308 6.76 -4.16 -0.16
CA ASN A 308 5.72 -3.32 -0.77
C ASN A 308 5.35 -3.83 -2.17
N ILE A 309 4.05 -3.85 -2.48
CA ILE A 309 3.51 -4.38 -3.75
C ILE A 309 2.85 -3.25 -4.54
N TYR A 310 3.33 -3.01 -5.76
CA TYR A 310 2.65 -2.16 -6.75
C TYR A 310 2.25 -3.00 -7.95
N ALA A 311 1.12 -2.71 -8.57
CA ALA A 311 0.73 -3.38 -9.80
C ALA A 311 0.11 -2.41 -10.80
N SER A 312 0.60 -2.48 -12.03
CA SER A 312 -0.08 -1.95 -13.22
C SER A 312 -0.94 -3.05 -13.85
N THR A 313 -1.62 -2.73 -14.96
CA THR A 313 -2.42 -3.72 -15.71
C THR A 313 -1.59 -4.83 -16.35
N LYS A 314 -0.26 -4.68 -16.39
CA LYS A 314 0.66 -5.61 -17.07
C LYS A 314 1.81 -6.08 -16.18
N ASN A 315 2.16 -5.35 -15.13
CA ASN A 315 3.35 -5.62 -14.33
C ASN A 315 3.04 -5.58 -12.83
N LEU A 316 3.59 -6.54 -12.09
CA LEU A 316 3.64 -6.57 -10.64
C LEU A 316 5.05 -6.21 -10.20
N TYR A 317 5.18 -5.30 -9.25
CA TYR A 317 6.45 -4.88 -8.68
C TYR A 317 6.47 -5.21 -7.20
N VAL A 318 7.58 -5.81 -6.76
CA VAL A 318 7.85 -6.11 -5.36
C VAL A 318 9.06 -5.30 -4.96
N ALA A 319 8.87 -4.31 -4.09
CA ALA A 319 9.92 -3.48 -3.53
C ALA A 319 10.30 -3.97 -2.13
N VAL A 320 11.61 -3.99 -1.83
CA VAL A 320 12.17 -4.53 -0.59
C VAL A 320 13.29 -3.63 -0.11
N THR A 321 13.17 -3.12 1.11
CA THR A 321 14.21 -2.33 1.77
C THR A 321 15.33 -3.25 2.26
N GLN A 322 16.56 -2.86 1.94
CA GLN A 322 17.79 -3.52 2.37
C GLN A 322 18.56 -2.54 3.26
N ASP A 323 18.87 -2.99 4.48
CA ASP A 323 19.62 -2.21 5.45
C ASP A 323 21.05 -2.71 5.55
N ASN A 324 22.01 -1.85 5.22
CA ASN A 324 23.43 -2.15 5.38
C ASN A 324 23.88 -1.72 6.78
N ALA A 325 23.49 -2.48 7.80
CA ALA A 325 23.92 -2.26 9.18
C ALA A 325 25.24 -3.00 9.45
N GLN A 326 26.27 -2.29 9.92
CA GLN A 326 27.52 -2.91 10.39
C GLN A 326 27.43 -3.12 11.90
N PRO A 327 27.75 -4.31 12.43
CA PRO A 327 27.78 -4.55 13.87
C PRO A 327 28.86 -3.70 14.54
N VAL A 328 28.50 -2.98 15.61
CA VAL A 328 29.46 -2.22 16.42
C VAL A 328 29.65 -2.92 17.76
N ALA A 329 30.89 -3.27 18.10
CA ALA A 329 31.20 -3.88 19.38
C ALA A 329 31.10 -2.83 20.50
N VAL A 330 30.12 -2.95 21.39
CA VAL A 330 30.00 -2.08 22.57
C VAL A 330 30.37 -2.88 23.82
N LYS A 331 31.35 -2.38 24.59
CA LYS A 331 31.70 -2.95 25.88
C LYS A 331 30.75 -2.41 26.96
N GLN A 332 29.93 -3.27 27.56
CA GLN A 332 29.17 -2.94 28.76
C GLN A 332 29.62 -3.81 29.93
N LYS A 333 30.02 -3.19 31.06
CA LYS A 333 30.29 -3.83 32.37
C LYS A 333 30.96 -5.21 32.30
N GLY A 334 32.06 -5.34 31.54
CA GLY A 334 32.86 -6.57 31.46
C GLY A 334 32.36 -7.63 30.47
N ALA A 335 31.25 -7.40 29.77
CA ALA A 335 30.80 -8.19 28.64
C ALA A 335 30.82 -7.35 27.35
N THR A 336 31.31 -7.94 26.26
CA THR A 336 31.24 -7.31 24.93
C THR A 336 29.92 -7.75 24.32
N THR A 337 28.95 -6.85 24.20
CA THR A 337 27.69 -7.12 23.52
C THR A 337 27.74 -6.38 22.18
N PRO A 338 27.62 -7.07 21.03
CA PRO A 338 27.45 -6.36 19.77
C PRO A 338 26.14 -5.55 19.85
N LEU A 339 26.25 -4.24 19.66
CA LEU A 339 25.13 -3.33 19.46
C LEU A 339 25.22 -2.91 18.00
N LEU A 340 24.20 -3.22 17.20
CA LEU A 340 24.17 -2.74 15.83
C LEU A 340 23.97 -1.23 15.85
N ALA A 341 24.85 -0.50 15.18
CA ALA A 341 24.57 0.89 14.86
C ALA A 341 23.44 0.94 13.84
N PRO A 342 22.62 2.01 13.82
CA PRO A 342 21.63 2.19 12.78
C PRO A 342 22.31 2.10 11.41
N PRO A 343 21.67 1.46 10.41
CA PRO A 343 22.23 1.39 9.07
C PRO A 343 22.55 2.80 8.58
N ILE A 344 23.79 2.98 8.13
CA ILE A 344 24.29 4.25 7.61
C ILE A 344 23.65 4.50 6.23
N GLU A 345 23.43 3.42 5.48
CA GLU A 345 22.82 3.41 4.16
C GLU A 345 21.76 2.30 4.08
N SER A 346 20.65 2.63 3.42
CA SER A 346 19.60 1.69 3.06
C SER A 346 19.31 1.86 1.57
N ASP A 347 18.97 0.77 0.90
CA ASP A 347 18.55 0.76 -0.50
C ASP A 347 17.18 0.07 -0.63
N THR A 348 16.42 0.41 -1.66
CA THR A 348 15.21 -0.31 -2.03
C THR A 348 15.47 -1.06 -3.33
N THR A 349 15.44 -2.40 -3.26
CA THR A 349 15.48 -3.26 -4.44
C THR A 349 14.07 -3.47 -4.97
N ILE A 350 13.90 -3.41 -6.29
CA ILE A 350 12.63 -3.59 -6.99
C ILE A 350 12.73 -4.81 -7.90
N TYR A 351 11.78 -5.73 -7.79
CA TYR A 351 11.61 -6.86 -8.70
C TYR A 351 10.36 -6.66 -9.55
N ARG A 352 10.47 -6.84 -10.87
CA ARG A 352 9.32 -6.74 -11.77
C ARG A 352 8.92 -8.12 -12.30
N PHE A 353 7.62 -8.35 -12.33
CA PHE A 353 7.00 -9.53 -12.90
C PHE A 353 5.96 -9.12 -13.94
N SER A 354 6.01 -9.68 -15.16
CA SER A 354 4.93 -9.51 -16.13
C SER A 354 3.73 -10.35 -15.71
N MET A 355 2.53 -9.80 -15.86
CA MET A 355 1.25 -10.44 -15.58
C MET A 355 0.47 -10.62 -16.88
N ASN A 356 0.06 -11.85 -17.18
CA ASN A 356 -0.77 -12.12 -18.36
C ASN A 356 -1.73 -13.28 -18.11
N LYS A 357 -3.02 -13.00 -17.91
CA LYS A 357 -4.08 -14.03 -17.80
C LYS A 357 -3.77 -15.12 -16.76
N GLY A 358 -3.31 -14.72 -15.57
CA GLY A 358 -2.90 -15.63 -14.50
C GLY A 358 -1.52 -16.27 -14.67
N ASP A 359 -0.81 -16.01 -15.78
CA ASP A 359 0.62 -16.28 -15.92
C ASP A 359 1.43 -15.13 -15.30
N ILE A 360 2.57 -15.46 -14.71
CA ILE A 360 3.50 -14.53 -14.07
C ILE A 360 4.89 -14.86 -14.58
N ARG A 361 5.73 -13.87 -14.90
CA ARG A 361 7.14 -14.12 -15.23
C ARG A 361 8.02 -13.03 -14.68
N TYR A 362 9.16 -13.40 -14.10
CA TYR A 362 10.18 -12.45 -13.70
C TYR A 362 10.75 -11.72 -14.91
N MET A 363 10.91 -10.40 -14.81
CA MET A 363 11.32 -9.53 -15.91
C MET A 363 12.53 -8.65 -15.60
N GLY A 364 13.15 -8.85 -14.45
CA GLY A 364 14.32 -8.09 -14.03
C GLY A 364 14.18 -7.43 -12.67
N LYS A 365 15.27 -6.81 -12.23
CA LYS A 365 15.37 -6.08 -10.97
C LYS A 365 16.11 -4.77 -11.17
N GLY A 366 15.88 -3.83 -10.27
CA GLY A 366 16.66 -2.60 -10.11
C GLY A 366 16.84 -2.28 -8.64
N SER A 367 17.64 -1.27 -8.34
CA SER A 367 17.81 -0.77 -6.97
C SER A 367 17.93 0.75 -6.98
N VAL A 368 17.40 1.37 -5.93
CA VAL A 368 17.53 2.82 -5.70
C VAL A 368 17.92 3.09 -4.24
N PRO A 369 18.70 4.15 -3.98
CA PRO A 369 19.01 4.55 -2.61
C PRO A 369 17.78 4.95 -1.79
N GLY A 370 17.81 4.62 -0.51
CA GLY A 370 16.80 4.96 0.48
C GLY A 370 15.71 3.91 0.66
N ARG A 371 14.89 4.14 1.69
CA ARG A 371 13.75 3.29 2.08
C ARG A 371 12.48 3.79 1.42
N ILE A 372 11.72 2.89 0.81
CA ILE A 372 10.38 3.17 0.31
C ILE A 372 9.41 3.35 1.49
N LEU A 373 8.49 4.32 1.40
CA LEU A 373 7.46 4.50 2.43
C LEU A 373 6.40 3.39 2.34
N ASN A 374 5.74 3.30 1.17
CA ASN A 374 4.61 2.40 0.97
C ASN A 374 4.25 2.29 -0.52
N GLN A 375 3.17 1.60 -0.88
CA GLN A 375 2.85 1.37 -2.29
C GLN A 375 2.43 2.65 -3.06
N PHE A 376 2.11 3.78 -2.39
CA PHE A 376 1.82 5.10 -3.03
C PHE A 376 3.08 5.77 -3.52
N SER A 377 4.21 5.33 -2.98
CA SER A 377 5.53 5.80 -3.37
C SER A 377 6.04 5.09 -4.62
N MET A 378 5.19 4.31 -5.29
CA MET A 378 5.48 3.65 -6.57
C MET A 378 4.40 3.96 -7.60
N ASP A 379 4.82 4.04 -8.86
CA ASP A 379 3.93 4.16 -10.01
C ASP A 379 4.58 3.66 -11.31
N GLU A 380 3.79 3.37 -12.33
CA GLU A 380 4.22 3.07 -13.70
C GLU A 380 3.48 3.97 -14.69
N ASP A 381 4.22 4.76 -15.45
CA ASP A 381 3.68 5.66 -16.46
C ASP A 381 4.57 5.66 -17.71
N ASP A 382 3.94 5.56 -18.87
CA ASP A 382 4.61 5.45 -20.19
C ASP A 382 5.76 4.41 -20.28
N GLY A 383 5.65 3.32 -19.51
CA GLY A 383 6.65 2.26 -19.45
C GLY A 383 7.84 2.54 -18.52
N TYR A 384 7.85 3.68 -17.83
CA TYR A 384 8.79 3.99 -16.76
C TYR A 384 8.23 3.60 -15.40
N PHE A 385 9.05 2.98 -14.58
CA PHE A 385 8.74 2.76 -13.18
C PHE A 385 9.26 3.93 -12.33
N ARG A 386 8.43 4.48 -11.45
CA ARG A 386 8.73 5.70 -10.68
C ARG A 386 8.62 5.39 -9.21
N ILE A 387 9.60 5.83 -8.42
CA ILE A 387 9.65 5.52 -6.99
C ILE A 387 10.18 6.69 -6.17
N ALA A 388 9.58 6.91 -5.00
CA ALA A 388 10.04 7.88 -4.02
C ALA A 388 10.57 7.18 -2.76
N THR A 389 11.69 7.64 -2.22
CA THR A 389 12.36 7.03 -1.06
C THR A 389 12.90 8.07 -0.08
N THR A 390 13.12 7.65 1.17
CA THR A 390 13.86 8.42 2.18
C THR A 390 15.20 7.73 2.46
N SER A 391 16.32 8.41 2.21
CA SER A 391 17.68 7.98 2.59
C SER A 391 18.13 8.67 3.88
N GLY A 392 19.10 8.12 4.59
CA GLY A 392 19.66 8.72 5.81
C GLY A 392 18.71 8.66 7.01
N ASN A 393 19.06 9.36 8.08
CA ASN A 393 18.38 9.27 9.37
C ASN A 393 18.01 10.65 9.94
N MET A 394 16.78 10.81 10.46
CA MET A 394 16.24 12.10 10.91
C MET A 394 16.96 12.70 12.12
N TRP A 395 17.59 11.86 12.96
CA TRP A 395 18.33 12.29 14.15
C TRP A 395 19.77 12.75 13.85
N ARG A 396 20.24 12.61 12.60
CA ARG A 396 21.58 13.03 12.18
C ARG A 396 21.54 14.43 11.54
N ASP A 397 22.61 15.18 11.74
CA ASP A 397 22.85 16.52 11.20
C ASP A 397 24.11 16.56 10.30
N ASP A 398 24.66 15.40 9.96
CA ASP A 398 25.81 15.22 9.08
C ASP A 398 25.41 14.78 7.66
N GLU A 399 26.36 14.28 6.88
CA GLU A 399 26.16 13.83 5.51
C GLU A 399 25.07 12.74 5.35
N HIS A 400 24.78 12.00 6.43
CA HIS A 400 23.75 10.97 6.53
C HIS A 400 22.45 11.45 7.18
N THR A 401 22.24 12.76 7.30
CA THR A 401 20.92 13.34 7.61
C THR A 401 19.88 12.85 6.62
N SER A 402 18.62 12.72 7.06
CA SER A 402 17.56 12.20 6.19
C SER A 402 17.35 13.09 4.97
N LYS A 403 17.12 12.49 3.81
CA LYS A 403 16.87 13.16 2.53
C LYS A 403 15.83 12.38 1.76
N ASN A 404 14.94 13.10 1.08
CA ASN A 404 13.87 12.49 0.29
C ASN A 404 14.26 12.55 -1.20
N ASN A 405 13.99 11.47 -1.91
CA ASN A 405 14.44 11.28 -3.29
C ASN A 405 13.28 10.77 -4.15
N LEU A 406 13.38 11.02 -5.45
CA LEU A 406 12.50 10.52 -6.50
C LEU A 406 13.37 9.96 -7.63
N TYR A 407 13.08 8.72 -8.04
CA TYR A 407 13.77 8.05 -9.12
C TYR A 407 12.78 7.64 -10.20
N VAL A 408 13.23 7.73 -11.45
CA VAL A 408 12.54 7.22 -12.62
C VAL A 408 13.44 6.16 -13.24
N LEU A 409 12.92 4.96 -13.38
CA LEU A 409 13.62 3.79 -13.86
C LEU A 409 13.05 3.38 -15.22
N ASP A 410 13.93 2.98 -16.13
CA ASP A 410 13.55 2.53 -17.46
C ASP A 410 12.95 1.11 -17.47
N ASN A 411 12.73 0.57 -18.67
CA ASN A 411 12.20 -0.79 -18.84
C ASN A 411 13.14 -1.90 -18.37
N LYS A 412 14.40 -1.64 -18.02
CA LYS A 412 15.31 -2.62 -17.43
C LYS A 412 15.44 -2.43 -15.92
N LEU A 413 14.71 -1.47 -15.37
CA LEU A 413 14.86 -0.98 -14.00
C LEU A 413 16.25 -0.36 -13.74
N GLU A 414 16.84 0.25 -14.77
CA GLU A 414 18.02 1.11 -14.61
C GLU A 414 17.58 2.54 -14.33
N VAL A 415 18.29 3.27 -13.47
CA VAL A 415 17.95 4.67 -13.14
C VAL A 415 18.11 5.55 -14.37
N PHE A 416 16.99 6.04 -14.89
CA PHE A 416 16.91 6.90 -16.08
C PHE A 416 16.92 8.38 -15.72
N GLY A 417 16.25 8.75 -14.62
CA GLY A 417 16.24 10.10 -14.08
C GLY A 417 16.11 10.08 -12.57
N LYS A 418 16.57 11.15 -11.91
CA LYS A 418 16.56 11.25 -10.45
C LYS A 418 16.49 12.68 -9.96
N LEU A 419 15.86 12.85 -8.81
CA LEU A 419 15.79 14.08 -8.03
C LEU A 419 16.07 13.70 -6.57
N GLU A 420 17.23 14.09 -6.06
CA GLU A 420 17.72 13.67 -4.75
C GLU A 420 17.84 14.88 -3.81
N GLY A 421 17.83 14.64 -2.49
CA GLY A 421 18.12 15.68 -1.51
C GLY A 421 16.97 16.64 -1.21
N ILE A 422 15.72 16.22 -1.44
CA ILE A 422 14.53 17.02 -1.11
C ILE A 422 14.35 17.04 0.40
N ALA A 423 14.14 18.24 0.95
CA ALA A 423 13.88 18.49 2.38
C ALA A 423 14.84 17.75 3.36
N PRO A 424 16.13 18.14 3.42
CA PRO A 424 17.07 17.53 4.36
C PRO A 424 16.63 17.63 5.82
N GLY A 425 16.76 16.53 6.57
CA GLY A 425 16.31 16.39 7.95
C GLY A 425 14.83 16.05 8.11
N GLU A 426 14.09 15.84 7.02
CA GLU A 426 12.70 15.39 6.99
C GLU A 426 12.59 13.99 6.37
N ARG A 427 11.45 13.32 6.56
CA ARG A 427 11.11 12.05 5.89
C ARG A 427 9.80 12.16 5.12
N ILE A 428 9.61 11.31 4.12
CA ILE A 428 8.34 11.18 3.39
C ILE A 428 7.24 10.66 4.33
N TYR A 429 6.07 11.28 4.26
CA TYR A 429 4.83 10.86 4.94
C TYR A 429 3.72 10.47 3.95
N SER A 430 3.69 11.07 2.76
CA SER A 430 2.78 10.66 1.70
C SER A 430 3.35 10.99 0.33
N VAL A 431 3.02 10.18 -0.67
CA VAL A 431 3.41 10.39 -2.07
C VAL A 431 2.21 10.19 -2.96
N ARG A 432 2.18 10.91 -4.08
CA ARG A 432 1.10 10.77 -5.04
C ARG A 432 1.53 11.07 -6.46
N PHE A 433 1.66 10.04 -7.28
CA PHE A 433 1.86 10.20 -8.72
C PHE A 433 0.56 10.57 -9.43
N MET A 434 0.65 11.45 -10.43
CA MET A 434 -0.43 12.11 -11.18
C MET A 434 -0.01 12.39 -12.62
N GLY A 435 -0.09 11.40 -13.52
CA GLY A 435 0.38 11.59 -14.89
C GLY A 435 1.81 12.12 -14.89
N ASP A 436 2.03 13.32 -15.41
CA ASP A 436 3.33 14.00 -15.48
C ASP A 436 3.79 14.68 -14.17
N ARG A 437 3.16 14.40 -13.03
CA ARG A 437 3.50 15.00 -11.72
C ARG A 437 3.60 13.99 -10.60
N ALA A 438 4.37 14.33 -9.57
CA ALA A 438 4.27 13.69 -8.27
C ALA A 438 4.10 14.73 -7.17
N TYR A 439 3.31 14.40 -6.16
CA TYR A 439 3.12 15.22 -4.97
C TYR A 439 3.71 14.48 -3.79
N MET A 440 4.54 15.16 -3.02
CA MET A 440 5.28 14.54 -1.92
C MET A 440 5.10 15.39 -0.67
N VAL A 441 4.70 14.75 0.41
CA VAL A 441 4.54 15.33 1.74
C VAL A 441 5.69 14.83 2.58
N THR A 442 6.42 15.76 3.20
CA THR A 442 7.54 15.46 4.11
C THR A 442 7.31 16.12 5.44
N PHE A 443 7.84 15.57 6.53
CA PHE A 443 7.59 16.18 7.83
C PHE A 443 8.76 16.05 8.81
N LYS A 444 8.95 17.13 9.55
CA LYS A 444 9.76 17.21 10.78
C LYS A 444 9.03 17.99 11.88
N LYS A 445 8.49 19.17 11.53
CA LYS A 445 7.67 20.03 12.43
C LYS A 445 6.51 20.71 11.68
N VAL A 446 6.73 21.08 10.43
CA VAL A 446 5.79 21.69 9.48
C VAL A 446 5.97 20.95 8.15
N ASP A 447 4.88 20.62 7.45
CA ASP A 447 4.90 19.83 6.22
C ASP A 447 4.92 20.72 4.97
N PRO A 448 5.97 20.68 4.14
CA PRO A 448 5.87 21.09 2.75
C PRO A 448 5.23 20.01 1.88
N LEU A 449 4.04 20.30 1.33
CA LEU A 449 3.53 19.63 0.14
C LEU A 449 4.35 20.08 -1.08
N PHE A 450 5.25 19.23 -1.57
CA PHE A 450 6.01 19.45 -2.80
C PHE A 450 5.23 19.04 -4.05
N VAL A 451 5.37 19.81 -5.12
CA VAL A 451 4.91 19.47 -6.47
C VAL A 451 6.14 19.20 -7.33
N LEU A 452 6.26 17.99 -7.85
CA LEU A 452 7.41 17.49 -8.61
C LEU A 452 7.02 17.29 -10.08
N ASP A 453 7.87 17.75 -10.99
CA ASP A 453 7.75 17.57 -12.43
C ASP A 453 8.31 16.20 -12.85
N LEU A 454 7.50 15.46 -13.61
CA LEU A 454 7.84 14.18 -14.24
C LEU A 454 7.62 14.20 -15.76
N LYS A 455 7.33 15.36 -16.35
CA LYS A 455 7.11 15.51 -17.80
C LYS A 455 8.35 15.15 -18.62
N LYS A 456 9.53 15.37 -18.06
CA LYS A 456 10.81 14.88 -18.60
C LYS A 456 11.36 13.80 -17.67
N PRO A 457 11.06 12.51 -17.92
CA PRO A 457 11.49 11.39 -17.09
C PRO A 457 12.99 11.35 -16.78
N SER A 458 13.85 11.82 -17.71
CA SER A 458 15.30 11.88 -17.52
C SER A 458 15.80 12.98 -16.58
N ALA A 459 14.96 13.99 -16.28
CA ALA A 459 15.35 15.16 -15.49
C ALA A 459 14.18 15.68 -14.62
N PRO A 460 13.71 14.89 -13.63
CA PRO A 460 12.68 15.33 -12.70
C PRO A 460 13.14 16.56 -11.90
N SER A 461 12.19 17.43 -11.53
CA SER A 461 12.51 18.69 -10.83
C SER A 461 11.41 19.09 -9.84
N VAL A 462 11.71 20.02 -8.92
CA VAL A 462 10.69 20.61 -8.03
C VAL A 462 10.06 21.82 -8.72
N LEU A 463 8.74 21.84 -8.86
CA LEU A 463 7.98 22.95 -9.43
C LEU A 463 7.60 23.99 -8.39
N GLY A 464 7.18 23.53 -7.21
CA GLY A 464 6.71 24.37 -6.13
C GLY A 464 6.53 23.60 -4.83
N SER A 465 6.24 24.32 -3.76
CA SER A 465 5.97 23.73 -2.44
C SER A 465 5.01 24.61 -1.66
N LEU A 466 4.18 24.00 -0.81
CA LEU A 466 3.30 24.68 0.13
C LEU A 466 3.59 24.17 1.55
N LYS A 467 4.04 25.05 2.44
CA LYS A 467 4.25 24.72 3.85
C LYS A 467 2.97 24.95 4.66
N ILE A 468 2.49 23.90 5.33
CA ILE A 468 1.33 23.95 6.22
C ILE A 468 1.62 23.25 7.56
N PRO A 469 1.01 23.70 8.67
CA PRO A 469 0.96 22.93 9.90
C PRO A 469 0.26 21.58 9.70
N GLY A 470 0.67 20.60 10.51
CA GLY A 470 0.25 19.21 10.34
C GLY A 470 1.01 18.49 9.23
N TYR A 471 0.50 17.33 8.85
CA TYR A 471 0.95 16.57 7.69
C TYR A 471 -0.19 15.74 7.12
N SER A 472 -0.06 15.29 5.87
CA SER A 472 -0.98 14.30 5.27
C SER A 472 -0.37 12.89 5.29
N ASP A 473 -1.11 11.92 5.82
CA ASP A 473 -0.79 10.48 5.70
C ASP A 473 -1.22 9.95 4.32
N TYR A 474 -2.35 10.44 3.81
CA TYR A 474 -2.93 10.01 2.54
C TYR A 474 -3.32 11.20 1.65
N LEU A 475 -2.86 11.17 0.40
CA LEU A 475 -3.24 12.12 -0.65
C LEU A 475 -4.23 11.46 -1.63
N HIS A 476 -5.46 11.95 -1.69
CA HIS A 476 -6.47 11.53 -2.66
C HIS A 476 -6.61 12.56 -3.79
N PRO A 477 -6.75 12.16 -5.06
CA PRO A 477 -7.05 13.08 -6.16
C PRO A 477 -8.50 13.56 -6.06
N TYR A 478 -8.74 14.84 -6.29
CA TYR A 478 -10.09 15.28 -6.63
C TYR A 478 -10.27 15.40 -8.16
N ASP A 479 -9.27 15.97 -8.84
CA ASP A 479 -9.13 16.01 -10.30
C ASP A 479 -7.66 16.27 -10.69
N GLU A 480 -7.39 16.71 -11.92
CA GLU A 480 -6.04 17.04 -12.41
C GLU A 480 -5.37 18.21 -11.66
N ASN A 481 -6.18 19.12 -11.08
CA ASN A 481 -5.75 20.38 -10.48
C ASN A 481 -6.04 20.47 -8.98
N HIS A 482 -6.61 19.43 -8.37
CA HIS A 482 -6.99 19.44 -6.96
C HIS A 482 -6.68 18.11 -6.26
N ILE A 483 -6.17 18.20 -5.03
CA ILE A 483 -5.78 17.05 -4.20
C ILE A 483 -6.36 17.21 -2.81
N ILE A 484 -6.90 16.14 -2.24
CA ILE A 484 -7.37 16.08 -0.86
C ILE A 484 -6.29 15.41 -0.01
N GLY A 485 -5.82 16.08 1.03
CA GLY A 485 -4.96 15.47 2.06
C GLY A 485 -5.77 15.03 3.27
N PHE A 486 -5.44 13.86 3.80
CA PHE A 486 -5.94 13.32 5.07
C PHE A 486 -4.75 13.04 5.98
N GLY A 487 -4.76 13.57 7.19
CA GLY A 487 -3.67 13.36 8.15
C GLY A 487 -3.98 13.96 9.50
N LYS A 488 -2.96 14.56 10.14
CA LYS A 488 -3.08 15.18 11.46
C LYS A 488 -2.73 16.65 11.39
N GLU A 489 -3.47 17.46 12.14
CA GLU A 489 -3.02 18.81 12.49
C GLU A 489 -1.86 18.71 13.50
N ALA A 490 -0.96 19.69 13.52
CA ALA A 490 0.16 19.67 14.46
C ALA A 490 0.49 21.07 14.99
N GLU A 491 0.74 21.14 16.29
CA GLU A 491 1.25 22.32 16.95
C GLU A 491 2.72 22.10 17.35
N ALA A 492 3.58 23.08 17.08
CA ALA A 492 5.00 22.99 17.39
C ALA A 492 5.32 23.67 18.73
N ASP A 493 6.04 22.97 19.61
CA ASP A 493 6.65 23.50 20.83
C ASP A 493 8.15 23.20 20.81
N LYS A 494 8.95 24.23 20.53
CA LYS A 494 10.42 24.16 20.40
C LYS A 494 10.87 23.07 19.41
N ASP A 495 11.32 21.94 19.93
CA ASP A 495 11.87 20.81 19.18
C ASP A 495 10.85 19.71 18.89
N TRP A 496 9.61 19.88 19.36
CA TRP A 496 8.56 18.88 19.28
C TRP A 496 7.37 19.37 18.47
N ALA A 497 6.72 18.44 17.79
CA ALA A 497 5.42 18.64 17.18
C ALA A 497 4.40 17.73 17.87
N TYR A 498 3.34 18.33 18.41
CA TYR A 498 2.23 17.62 19.03
C TYR A 498 1.08 17.51 18.02
N TYR A 499 0.84 16.29 17.54
CA TYR A 499 -0.32 15.97 16.71
C TYR A 499 -1.62 16.22 17.46
N GLN A 500 -2.54 16.93 16.81
CA GLN A 500 -3.84 17.31 17.36
C GLN A 500 -4.93 16.43 16.73
N GLY A 501 -6.04 17.03 16.33
CA GLY A 501 -7.12 16.35 15.62
C GLY A 501 -6.74 15.86 14.23
N MET A 502 -7.64 15.10 13.62
CA MET A 502 -7.50 14.67 12.23
C MET A 502 -7.74 15.86 11.30
N LYS A 503 -6.84 16.12 10.36
CA LYS A 503 -6.96 17.20 9.37
C LYS A 503 -7.40 16.64 8.03
N ILE A 504 -8.36 17.30 7.39
CA ILE A 504 -8.63 17.15 5.96
C ILE A 504 -8.44 18.49 5.26
N ALA A 505 -7.73 18.48 4.14
CA ALA A 505 -7.37 19.68 3.39
C ALA A 505 -7.58 19.47 1.89
N LEU A 506 -8.08 20.48 1.19
CA LEU A 506 -8.16 20.51 -0.27
C LEU A 506 -7.10 21.48 -0.79
N PHE A 507 -6.17 20.96 -1.58
CA PHE A 507 -5.12 21.71 -2.23
C PHE A 507 -5.50 22.05 -3.67
N ASP A 508 -5.34 23.31 -4.06
CA ASP A 508 -5.39 23.77 -5.44
C ASP A 508 -3.97 23.83 -6.00
N VAL A 509 -3.75 23.04 -7.04
CA VAL A 509 -2.46 22.86 -7.73
C VAL A 509 -2.56 23.25 -9.21
N SER A 510 -3.55 24.08 -9.56
CA SER A 510 -3.68 24.66 -10.90
C SER A 510 -2.45 25.48 -11.29
N ASP A 511 -1.90 26.26 -10.35
CA ASP A 511 -0.56 26.84 -10.43
C ASP A 511 0.40 26.00 -9.59
N VAL A 512 1.03 25.02 -10.24
CA VAL A 512 2.01 24.09 -9.64
C VAL A 512 3.21 24.78 -8.99
N THR A 513 3.52 26.01 -9.37
CA THR A 513 4.62 26.77 -8.77
C THR A 513 4.24 27.41 -7.45
N LYS A 514 2.93 27.58 -7.21
CA LYS A 514 2.33 28.20 -6.02
C LYS A 514 1.09 27.42 -5.57
N PRO A 515 1.25 26.15 -5.15
CA PRO A 515 0.14 25.37 -4.61
C PRO A 515 -0.47 26.07 -3.39
N LYS A 516 -1.79 25.93 -3.20
CA LYS A 516 -2.52 26.59 -2.11
C LYS A 516 -3.42 25.61 -1.37
N GLU A 517 -3.48 25.74 -0.05
CA GLU A 517 -4.53 25.10 0.76
C GLU A 517 -5.80 25.94 0.58
N LYS A 518 -6.73 25.41 -0.22
CA LYS A 518 -7.96 26.11 -0.60
C LYS A 518 -9.02 26.02 0.48
N PHE A 519 -9.17 24.84 1.08
CA PHE A 519 -10.05 24.59 2.21
C PHE A 519 -9.40 23.61 3.18
N MET A 520 -9.69 23.74 4.46
CA MET A 520 -9.32 22.75 5.47
C MET A 520 -10.37 22.66 6.57
N THR A 521 -10.43 21.51 7.22
CA THR A 521 -11.11 21.35 8.51
C THR A 521 -10.34 20.38 9.41
N VAL A 522 -10.42 20.60 10.71
CA VAL A 522 -9.86 19.72 11.73
C VAL A 522 -11.01 19.04 12.47
N ILE A 523 -10.92 17.73 12.63
CA ILE A 523 -11.90 16.87 13.27
C ILE A 523 -11.34 16.46 14.63
N GLY A 524 -12.05 16.84 15.69
CA GLY A 524 -11.71 16.51 17.06
C GLY A 524 -10.39 17.11 17.55
N ASP A 525 -9.92 16.56 18.67
CA ASP A 525 -8.69 16.92 19.35
C ASP A 525 -7.69 15.75 19.31
N ARG A 526 -6.53 15.95 19.95
CA ARG A 526 -5.47 14.93 20.10
C ARG A 526 -6.04 13.60 20.61
N GLY A 527 -5.80 12.53 19.84
CA GLY A 527 -6.37 11.20 20.05
C GLY A 527 -7.37 10.79 18.97
N THR A 528 -7.95 11.75 18.25
CA THR A 528 -8.85 11.45 17.12
C THR A 528 -8.12 10.65 16.06
N ASP A 529 -8.72 9.57 15.56
CA ASP A 529 -8.13 8.68 14.57
C ASP A 529 -9.12 8.19 13.51
N SER A 530 -8.60 7.66 12.40
CA SER A 530 -9.41 7.08 11.33
C SER A 530 -8.66 5.93 10.66
N GLU A 531 -9.39 4.89 10.27
CA GLU A 531 -8.85 3.81 9.43
C GLU A 531 -8.31 4.36 8.10
N LEU A 532 -8.89 5.45 7.57
CA LEU A 532 -8.47 6.10 6.33
C LEU A 532 -6.99 6.52 6.33
N LEU A 533 -6.43 6.87 7.48
CA LEU A 533 -5.04 7.32 7.58
C LEU A 533 -4.03 6.20 7.26
N ARG A 534 -4.48 4.93 7.30
CA ARG A 534 -3.64 3.74 7.05
C ARG A 534 -4.21 2.79 5.99
N ASN A 535 -5.47 2.97 5.62
CA ASN A 535 -6.16 2.14 4.65
C ASN A 535 -7.07 3.00 3.76
N HIS A 536 -6.62 3.28 2.55
CA HIS A 536 -7.32 4.11 1.57
C HIS A 536 -8.67 3.53 1.13
N LYS A 537 -8.89 2.21 1.33
CA LYS A 537 -10.17 1.53 1.01
C LYS A 537 -11.30 1.98 1.93
N ALA A 538 -11.00 2.59 3.07
CA ALA A 538 -11.99 3.16 3.98
C ALA A 538 -12.62 4.47 3.47
N LEU A 539 -12.07 5.06 2.40
CA LEU A 539 -12.61 6.27 1.76
C LEU A 539 -13.74 5.92 0.80
N LEU A 540 -14.92 6.47 1.04
CA LEU A 540 -15.94 6.67 0.02
C LEU A 540 -15.75 8.06 -0.60
N PHE A 541 -15.45 8.12 -1.90
CA PHE A 541 -15.40 9.36 -2.66
C PHE A 541 -16.21 9.23 -3.94
N SER A 542 -17.11 10.19 -4.18
CA SER A 542 -17.84 10.33 -5.45
C SER A 542 -17.89 11.79 -5.84
N LYS A 543 -17.08 12.16 -6.84
CA LYS A 543 -17.09 13.50 -7.42
C LYS A 543 -18.46 13.84 -8.01
N GLU A 544 -19.10 12.90 -8.71
CA GLU A 544 -20.41 13.09 -9.34
C GLU A 544 -21.50 13.42 -8.32
N LYS A 545 -21.45 12.80 -7.13
CA LYS A 545 -22.39 13.06 -6.02
C LYS A 545 -21.90 14.15 -5.06
N ASN A 546 -20.74 14.77 -5.31
CA ASN A 546 -20.01 15.64 -4.37
C ASN A 546 -19.89 15.02 -2.97
N LEU A 547 -19.68 13.71 -2.87
CA LEU A 547 -19.74 12.95 -1.63
C LEU A 547 -18.35 12.51 -1.18
N LEU A 548 -18.08 12.71 0.10
CA LEU A 548 -16.86 12.24 0.77
C LEU A 548 -17.24 11.66 2.14
N ALA A 549 -16.95 10.39 2.38
CA ALA A 549 -17.25 9.77 3.68
C ALA A 549 -16.18 8.77 4.12
N PHE A 550 -15.92 8.73 5.43
CA PHE A 550 -14.91 7.85 6.04
C PHE A 550 -15.20 7.63 7.53
N PRO A 551 -14.75 6.51 8.13
CA PRO A 551 -14.94 6.24 9.55
C PRO A 551 -14.00 7.09 10.41
N VAL A 552 -14.45 7.56 11.58
CA VAL A 552 -13.67 8.35 12.54
C VAL A 552 -13.93 7.83 13.95
N SER A 553 -12.84 7.69 14.73
CA SER A 553 -12.85 7.53 16.18
C SER A 553 -12.48 8.86 16.81
N LEU A 554 -13.49 9.62 17.22
CA LEU A 554 -13.38 10.99 17.69
C LEU A 554 -12.95 11.05 19.16
N HIS A 555 -11.96 11.88 19.44
CA HIS A 555 -11.60 12.27 20.79
C HIS A 555 -11.70 13.79 20.93
N GLU A 556 -12.30 14.27 22.00
CA GLU A 556 -12.52 15.69 22.25
C GLU A 556 -12.07 16.09 23.65
N ARG A 557 -11.46 17.27 23.74
CA ARG A 557 -11.13 17.90 25.01
C ARG A 557 -12.38 18.56 25.61
N THR A 558 -12.54 18.45 26.93
CA THR A 558 -13.61 19.15 27.67
C THR A 558 -13.40 20.67 27.60
N ALA A 559 -14.42 21.44 28.01
CA ALA A 559 -14.33 22.90 28.07
C ALA A 559 -13.20 23.36 29.00
N GLU A 560 -12.99 22.66 30.11
CA GLU A 560 -11.92 22.94 31.09
C GLU A 560 -10.53 22.68 30.50
N GLN A 561 -10.36 21.55 29.80
CA GLN A 561 -9.09 21.22 29.11
C GLN A 561 -8.78 22.26 28.03
N LYS A 562 -9.78 22.65 27.22
CA LYS A 562 -9.63 23.70 26.21
C LYS A 562 -9.28 25.05 26.82
N ALA A 563 -9.83 25.39 27.99
CA ALA A 563 -9.51 26.64 28.69
C ALA A 563 -8.06 26.71 29.20
N LYS A 564 -7.46 25.57 29.58
CA LYS A 564 -6.02 25.52 29.94
C LYS A 564 -5.10 25.73 28.75
N ASN A 565 -5.58 25.40 27.55
CA ASN A 565 -4.85 25.50 26.29
C ASN A 565 -3.49 24.75 26.31
N ASP A 566 -3.44 23.58 26.96
CA ASP A 566 -2.27 22.71 26.90
C ASP A 566 -2.37 21.78 25.67
N MET A 567 -1.47 22.00 24.71
CA MET A 567 -1.39 21.22 23.46
C MET A 567 -1.00 19.75 23.67
N ARG A 568 -0.55 19.39 24.89
CA ARG A 568 -0.13 18.03 25.26
C ARG A 568 -1.27 17.17 25.79
N GLU A 569 -2.36 17.79 26.26
CA GLU A 569 -3.51 17.06 26.81
C GLU A 569 -4.25 16.30 25.68
N TYR A 570 -4.53 15.02 25.92
CA TYR A 570 -5.38 14.20 25.04
C TYR A 570 -6.86 14.49 25.28
N GLY A 571 -7.66 14.40 24.22
CA GLY A 571 -9.12 14.36 24.33
C GLY A 571 -9.61 13.00 24.83
N HIS A 572 -10.86 12.96 25.29
CA HIS A 572 -11.56 11.74 25.67
C HIS A 572 -12.40 11.24 24.50
N PHE A 573 -12.59 9.93 24.41
CA PHE A 573 -13.45 9.35 23.36
C PHE A 573 -14.89 9.87 23.47
N THR A 574 -15.46 10.32 22.35
CA THR A 574 -16.84 10.81 22.29
C THR A 574 -17.70 10.15 21.21
N PHE A 575 -17.09 9.63 20.14
CA PHE A 575 -17.83 9.09 19.00
C PHE A 575 -17.00 8.09 18.18
N GLN A 576 -17.64 7.02 17.71
CA GLN A 576 -17.12 6.21 16.60
C GLN A 576 -18.20 6.13 15.52
N GLY A 577 -17.84 6.43 14.28
CA GLY A 577 -18.75 6.25 13.17
C GLY A 577 -18.35 6.95 11.87
N ALA A 578 -19.28 7.02 10.93
CA ALA A 578 -19.07 7.66 9.64
C ALA A 578 -19.22 9.17 9.73
N TYR A 579 -18.24 9.90 9.21
CA TYR A 579 -18.38 11.31 8.86
C TYR A 579 -18.74 11.41 7.39
N VAL A 580 -19.78 12.18 7.07
CA VAL A 580 -20.26 12.36 5.69
C VAL A 580 -20.21 13.83 5.34
N TYR A 581 -19.43 14.16 4.32
CA TYR A 581 -19.24 15.50 3.79
C TYR A 581 -19.80 15.61 2.38
N GLN A 582 -20.40 16.77 2.10
CA GLN A 582 -20.43 17.30 0.74
C GLN A 582 -19.13 18.05 0.47
N LEU A 583 -18.50 17.80 -0.68
CA LEU A 583 -17.27 18.47 -1.10
C LEU A 583 -17.42 19.05 -2.50
N ASP A 584 -17.34 20.37 -2.60
CA ASP A 584 -17.26 21.09 -3.86
C ASP A 584 -16.15 22.17 -3.85
N LEU A 585 -15.72 22.60 -5.03
CA LEU A 585 -14.61 23.53 -5.20
C LEU A 585 -14.92 24.99 -4.82
N GLN A 586 -16.16 25.31 -4.44
CA GLN A 586 -16.62 26.66 -4.07
C GLN A 586 -16.87 26.80 -2.57
N LYS A 587 -17.48 25.79 -1.94
CA LYS A 587 -17.86 25.77 -0.52
C LYS A 587 -16.93 24.92 0.34
N GLY A 588 -16.08 24.10 -0.27
CA GLY A 588 -15.17 23.19 0.46
C GLY A 588 -15.92 22.06 1.15
N PHE A 589 -15.41 21.65 2.32
CA PHE A 589 -15.97 20.56 3.11
C PHE A 589 -17.19 21.02 3.91
N GLN A 590 -18.35 20.43 3.63
CA GLN A 590 -19.61 20.68 4.34
C GLN A 590 -20.07 19.40 5.03
N LEU A 591 -19.94 19.33 6.35
CA LEU A 591 -20.39 18.16 7.12
C LEU A 591 -21.92 18.06 7.04
N THR A 592 -22.44 16.98 6.46
CA THR A 592 -23.89 16.77 6.32
C THR A 592 -24.44 15.80 7.35
N ASP A 593 -23.65 14.80 7.75
CA ASP A 593 -24.07 13.75 8.68
C ASP A 593 -22.91 13.16 9.50
N GLN A 594 -23.27 12.68 10.68
CA GLN A 594 -22.48 11.79 11.51
C GLN A 594 -23.34 10.58 11.85
N ILE A 595 -22.94 9.40 11.40
CA ILE A 595 -23.72 8.16 11.57
C ILE A 595 -22.93 7.23 12.47
N THR A 596 -23.54 6.76 13.57
CA THR A 596 -22.91 5.80 14.49
C THR A 596 -23.70 4.51 14.60
N HIS A 597 -22.99 3.42 14.85
CA HIS A 597 -23.55 2.13 15.22
C HIS A 597 -23.56 1.92 16.75
N LEU A 598 -22.93 2.82 17.52
CA LEU A 598 -22.89 2.76 18.97
C LEU A 598 -24.22 3.23 19.59
N SER A 599 -24.61 2.56 20.67
CA SER A 599 -25.68 3.02 21.55
C SER A 599 -25.15 4.07 22.54
N LYS A 600 -26.07 4.77 23.22
CA LYS A 600 -25.70 5.68 24.32
C LYS A 600 -25.00 4.95 25.47
N GLU A 601 -25.33 3.68 25.69
CA GLU A 601 -24.73 2.86 26.73
C GLU A 601 -23.28 2.49 26.39
N ASP A 602 -22.99 2.21 25.12
CA ASP A 602 -21.63 1.90 24.66
C ASP A 602 -20.70 3.08 24.89
N VAL A 603 -21.14 4.29 24.53
CA VAL A 603 -20.38 5.53 24.76
C VAL A 603 -20.17 5.78 26.25
N ALA A 604 -21.20 5.56 27.09
CA ALA A 604 -21.08 5.72 28.54
C ALA A 604 -20.09 4.72 29.20
N LYS A 605 -19.86 3.56 28.58
CA LYS A 605 -18.94 2.52 29.07
C LYS A 605 -17.51 2.65 28.53
N ALA A 606 -17.27 3.52 27.55
CA ALA A 606 -15.97 3.67 26.90
C ALA A 606 -14.83 4.03 27.88
N GLY A 607 -15.12 4.84 28.90
CA GLY A 607 -14.08 5.42 29.76
C GLY A 607 -13.27 6.49 29.00
N GLU A 608 -11.98 6.64 29.30
CA GLU A 608 -11.13 7.67 28.67
C GLU A 608 -10.63 7.31 27.25
N GLY A 609 -10.76 6.06 26.82
CA GLY A 609 -10.34 5.60 25.49
C GLY A 609 -11.42 4.74 24.81
N TRP A 610 -11.18 4.31 23.57
CA TRP A 610 -12.06 3.40 22.84
C TRP A 610 -11.29 2.22 22.27
N TYR A 611 -11.90 1.04 22.31
CA TYR A 611 -11.34 -0.19 21.77
C TYR A 611 -12.04 -0.59 20.46
N ASP A 612 -11.42 -1.51 19.71
CA ASP A 612 -12.03 -2.00 18.48
C ASP A 612 -13.22 -2.93 18.79
N SER A 613 -14.43 -2.38 18.77
CA SER A 613 -15.68 -3.12 19.02
C SER A 613 -16.31 -3.63 17.72
N SER A 614 -17.14 -4.66 17.79
CA SER A 614 -17.92 -5.17 16.66
C SER A 614 -18.92 -4.15 16.08
N SER A 615 -19.25 -3.11 16.85
CA SER A 615 -20.09 -2.01 16.41
C SER A 615 -19.31 -0.89 15.71
N ASN A 616 -17.98 -0.96 15.61
CA ASN A 616 -17.22 0.04 14.88
C ASN A 616 -17.58 0.03 13.39
N ILE A 617 -17.98 1.17 12.83
CA ILE A 617 -18.15 1.31 11.38
C ILE A 617 -16.77 1.19 10.72
N LYS A 618 -16.63 0.23 9.80
CA LYS A 618 -15.38 -0.06 9.06
C LYS A 618 -15.47 0.38 7.60
N ARG A 619 -16.65 0.27 6.97
CA ARG A 619 -16.86 0.65 5.57
C ARG A 619 -18.12 1.46 5.36
N ILE A 620 -18.05 2.36 4.40
CA ILE A 620 -19.12 3.24 3.98
C ILE A 620 -19.17 3.15 2.45
N LEU A 621 -20.37 3.00 1.90
CA LEU A 621 -20.58 2.76 0.47
C LEU A 621 -21.96 3.27 0.04
N THR A 622 -22.20 3.39 -1.26
CA THR A 622 -23.50 3.79 -1.82
C THR A 622 -24.06 2.77 -2.78
N ILE A 623 -25.38 2.60 -2.76
CA ILE A 623 -26.15 1.96 -3.83
C ILE A 623 -27.27 2.93 -4.20
N GLY A 624 -27.22 3.46 -5.42
CA GLY A 624 -28.00 4.60 -5.88
C GLY A 624 -27.77 5.80 -4.96
N ASP A 625 -28.86 6.42 -4.53
CA ASP A 625 -28.84 7.54 -3.58
C ASP A 625 -28.93 7.11 -2.11
N THR A 626 -28.65 5.84 -1.83
CA THR A 626 -28.65 5.30 -0.47
C THR A 626 -27.22 5.09 0.00
N LEU A 627 -26.87 5.73 1.11
CA LEU A 627 -25.63 5.50 1.85
C LEU A 627 -25.79 4.29 2.76
N TYR A 628 -24.77 3.44 2.83
CA TYR A 628 -24.69 2.27 3.69
C TYR A 628 -23.48 2.41 4.60
N THR A 629 -23.67 2.18 5.90
CA THR A 629 -22.60 2.08 6.90
C THR A 629 -22.55 0.65 7.43
N VAL A 630 -21.35 0.07 7.49
CA VAL A 630 -21.16 -1.36 7.78
C VAL A 630 -20.21 -1.55 8.96
N SER A 631 -20.68 -2.25 9.99
CA SER A 631 -19.89 -2.81 11.09
C SER A 631 -20.11 -4.33 11.17
N ASP A 632 -19.44 -5.02 12.09
CA ASP A 632 -19.66 -6.46 12.29
C ASP A 632 -21.05 -6.74 12.89
N ASP A 633 -21.65 -5.77 13.60
CA ASP A 633 -22.98 -5.92 14.20
C ASP A 633 -24.15 -5.42 13.34
N TYR A 634 -23.92 -4.44 12.45
CA TYR A 634 -25.02 -3.78 11.73
C TYR A 634 -24.65 -3.40 10.29
N VAL A 635 -25.65 -3.45 9.40
CA VAL A 635 -25.72 -2.59 8.22
C VAL A 635 -26.82 -1.55 8.46
N LYS A 636 -26.48 -0.26 8.45
CA LYS A 636 -27.46 0.83 8.44
C LYS A 636 -27.49 1.50 7.08
N THR A 637 -28.64 2.04 6.72
CA THR A 637 -28.84 2.81 5.49
C THR A 637 -29.42 4.17 5.78
N GLN A 638 -29.08 5.15 4.95
CA GLN A 638 -29.65 6.49 4.98
C GLN A 638 -29.74 7.03 3.54
N GLN A 639 -30.86 7.66 3.18
CA GLN A 639 -30.95 8.40 1.91
C GLN A 639 -30.04 9.63 1.95
N LEU A 640 -29.29 9.88 0.86
CA LEU A 640 -28.43 11.05 0.72
C LEU A 640 -29.24 12.35 0.65
N SER A 641 -30.40 12.30 -0.03
CA SER A 641 -31.31 13.44 -0.17
C SER A 641 -32.44 13.40 0.87
N PRO A 642 -32.90 14.55 1.38
CA PRO A 642 -34.08 14.62 2.22
C PRO A 642 -35.36 14.12 1.50
N PRO A 643 -36.28 13.45 2.20
CA PRO A 643 -36.20 13.04 3.60
C PRO A 643 -35.24 11.86 3.82
N LYS A 644 -34.36 11.98 4.82
CA LYS A 644 -33.37 10.97 5.22
C LYS A 644 -34.05 9.76 5.85
N LYS A 645 -34.57 8.85 5.02
CA LYS A 645 -35.14 7.58 5.47
C LYS A 645 -34.02 6.63 5.86
N GLU A 646 -34.15 6.02 7.04
CA GLU A 646 -33.18 5.09 7.58
C GLU A 646 -33.75 3.67 7.67
N ASN A 647 -32.90 2.67 7.45
CA ASN A 647 -33.20 1.27 7.75
C ASN A 647 -31.99 0.64 8.43
N ILE A 648 -32.24 -0.31 9.34
CA ILE A 648 -31.21 -1.00 10.11
C ILE A 648 -31.40 -2.50 9.93
N LEU A 649 -30.32 -3.19 9.60
CA LEU A 649 -30.23 -4.65 9.60
C LEU A 649 -29.22 -5.08 10.67
N PRO A 650 -29.66 -5.62 11.82
CA PRO A 650 -28.79 -6.34 12.74
C PRO A 650 -28.20 -7.58 12.08
N LEU A 651 -26.91 -7.81 12.30
CA LEU A 651 -26.14 -8.92 11.72
C LEU A 651 -25.71 -9.95 12.76
N THR A 652 -25.88 -9.66 14.04
CA THR A 652 -25.80 -10.64 15.11
C THR A 652 -27.10 -11.46 15.17
N LYS A 653 -27.00 -12.70 15.65
CA LYS A 653 -28.15 -13.60 15.77
C LYS A 653 -28.98 -13.30 17.00
#